data_AF-A0AA97D4T0-F1
#
_entry.id   AF-A0AA97D4T0-F1
#
_cell.length_a   1.000
_cell.length_b   1.000
_cell.length_c   1.000
_cell.angle_alpha   90.00
_cell.angle_beta   90.00
_cell.angle_gamma   90.00
#
_symmetry.space_group_name_H-M   'P 1'
#
loop_
_entity.id
_entity.type
_entity.pdbx_description
1 polymer ?
#
loop_
_entity_poly.entity_id
_entity_poly.type
_entity_poly.pdbx_seq_one_letter_code
_entity_poly.pdbx_strand_id
1 'polypeptide(L)'
;MKFSKIAAALTLASVTSGAFAGGPLYIHEPTMTPYKWDTSKGSIPVWTDGGQLIKDKDGNDVQTFTVLEKGTVFNIDVTLPDGTVLPANTELERDYTFLSIEQANKVTAKAVKEWSDVETSTFEMSIQGTIFEKTGIADVTADNVDQIYGVENGYGFWVNYDTDGSILENYFGVPRDSVLGIAFPEWADEETGEIIEATALMNGWFVDISDTEGTQVGGVFTHEFGHAINMSHSQANGHLVYMSASYSPQYDGVPGCAGVTKFTNGSMLDHSGIETMFPFINVRGSAGANQHTVNVKDDIVNISDLYPTAEYKSQFGSIKGKLLTKEGVEYSGVNLIARNLDDPYQDVISQQSGNMTQGLIGPDGSFTINGLKPGARYALYTQEINAGGYPTTQTNILSESEYWNENESADPSVDNACAMTEIVVSAGETKEVEMVFNGYLDGIQYTPLISAFVMDHAKNGKKALGVTSSGIPFIYDSANNEIDTLTTPQGYALLSSTNAAMNKTATKAAITAHFNDNGIMQGGVWDINSGKVSMLEDLTGNTCSLSSQQGNSSHSIWDIDDSGKVVVGTTRFPYDGSNSCAPGEGSFSIGIPTVWDASTGKATLLEGVKAVDRSYGSGKEAAIMDGDTEIRRTAWVRADRVSGNGTTITGSTNGYTQIAWVNGQLVDTYTEYGAIDNSVISEDGRYVAFGSIENRRPQGVKVWDTTTGNTKEIGSLRWCEHVPAINLWTDYCGLGYSHDELVDLGFGLPSVTVLDANEDLSMITGRAGSPLAGGFVGAIYLEGIGWMSSKEFFSKQGVSEAKGLLTDNIFGLSANGSEMMAGIAGLTLSIEVDANKAFVCDNGTDYELSFPKQVVKAVEKGAEFGRCAHIAD
;
A
#
# COMPACT_ATOMS: atom_id res chain seq x y z
N MET A 1 22.10 23.15 -13.43
CA MET A 1 20.80 22.55 -13.80
C MET A 1 19.70 23.38 -13.19
N LYS A 2 18.54 23.37 -13.83
CA LYS A 2 17.30 23.88 -13.24
C LYS A 2 16.54 22.68 -12.69
N PHE A 3 16.25 22.66 -11.40
CA PHE A 3 15.36 21.64 -10.85
C PHE A 3 13.94 21.87 -11.39
N SER A 4 13.31 20.81 -11.90
CA SER A 4 12.09 20.93 -12.70
C SER A 4 10.87 21.28 -11.84
N LYS A 5 10.12 22.32 -12.23
CA LYS A 5 8.80 22.68 -11.66
C LYS A 5 7.81 21.51 -11.67
N ILE A 6 7.87 20.68 -12.72
CA ILE A 6 7.02 19.49 -12.87
C ILE A 6 7.41 18.41 -11.86
N ALA A 7 8.69 18.29 -11.51
CA ALA A 7 9.13 17.33 -10.49
C ALA A 7 8.61 17.76 -9.11
N ALA A 8 8.73 19.05 -8.73
CA ALA A 8 8.15 19.56 -7.49
C ALA A 8 6.62 19.36 -7.42
N ALA A 9 5.89 19.68 -8.49
CA ALA A 9 4.43 19.49 -8.55
C ALA A 9 4.00 18.01 -8.58
N LEU A 10 4.74 17.11 -9.25
CA LEU A 10 4.44 15.67 -9.28
C LEU A 10 4.74 14.98 -7.94
N THR A 11 5.78 15.41 -7.22
CA THR A 11 6.07 14.93 -5.86
C THR A 11 4.97 15.35 -4.88
N LEU A 12 4.34 16.51 -5.09
CA LEU A 12 3.20 16.99 -4.30
C LEU A 12 1.86 16.31 -4.71
N ALA A 13 1.68 15.97 -5.99
CA ALA A 13 0.43 15.41 -6.52
C ALA A 13 0.26 13.90 -6.29
N SER A 14 1.32 13.15 -5.97
CA SER A 14 1.28 11.71 -5.72
C SER A 14 0.85 11.32 -4.30
N VAL A 15 0.56 12.30 -3.43
CA VAL A 15 0.30 12.10 -2.01
C VAL A 15 -1.09 12.60 -1.66
N THR A 16 -2.07 11.70 -1.46
CA THR A 16 -3.46 12.08 -1.12
C THR A 16 -3.75 11.81 0.36
N SER A 17 -4.30 12.83 1.04
CA SER A 17 -4.84 12.90 2.42
C SER A 17 -3.91 13.45 3.53
N GLY A 18 -4.01 14.76 3.77
CA GLY A 18 -3.25 15.52 4.79
C GLY A 18 -2.81 16.89 4.24
N ALA A 19 -2.55 17.88 5.10
CA ALA A 19 -1.82 19.09 4.68
C ALA A 19 -0.32 18.77 4.75
N PHE A 20 0.38 18.80 3.61
CA PHE A 20 1.75 18.27 3.47
C PHE A 20 2.78 19.37 3.15
N ALA A 21 4.02 19.13 3.59
CA ALA A 21 5.25 19.70 3.05
C ALA A 21 5.94 18.63 2.19
N GLY A 22 6.62 19.01 1.12
CA GLY A 22 7.18 18.08 0.14
C GLY A 22 8.52 18.55 -0.40
N GLY A 23 9.62 17.96 0.05
CA GLY A 23 10.95 18.21 -0.52
C GLY A 23 11.82 16.95 -0.59
N PRO A 24 12.31 16.56 -1.78
CA PRO A 24 13.24 15.46 -1.92
C PRO A 24 14.67 15.88 -1.56
N LEU A 25 15.47 14.93 -1.09
CA LEU A 25 16.93 15.08 -1.10
C LEU A 25 17.40 15.06 -2.56
N TYR A 26 18.04 16.11 -3.04
CA TYR A 26 18.62 16.13 -4.37
C TYR A 26 20.04 15.56 -4.32
N ILE A 27 20.29 14.50 -5.08
CA ILE A 27 21.59 13.83 -5.22
C ILE A 27 22.25 14.23 -6.55
N HIS A 28 23.51 14.65 -6.48
CA HIS A 28 24.35 14.87 -7.64
C HIS A 28 24.80 13.51 -8.20
N GLU A 29 24.11 13.04 -9.25
CA GLU A 29 24.28 11.70 -9.82
C GLU A 29 25.74 11.30 -10.11
N PRO A 30 26.63 12.18 -10.66
CA PRO A 30 28.01 11.80 -10.93
C PRO A 30 28.81 11.37 -9.69
N THR A 31 28.49 11.90 -8.52
CA THR A 31 29.21 11.62 -7.27
C THR A 31 28.40 10.82 -6.25
N MET A 32 27.08 10.66 -6.48
CA MET A 32 26.13 10.08 -5.53
C MET A 32 26.21 10.74 -4.14
N THR A 33 26.34 12.08 -4.13
CA THR A 33 26.34 12.90 -2.91
C THR A 33 25.28 13.98 -3.01
N PRO A 34 24.70 14.46 -1.90
CA PRO A 34 23.75 15.57 -1.93
C PRO A 34 24.35 16.82 -2.58
N TYR A 35 23.52 17.57 -3.31
CA TYR A 35 23.84 18.95 -3.65
C TYR A 35 24.00 19.78 -2.37
N LYS A 36 24.95 20.72 -2.36
CA LYS A 36 25.27 21.51 -1.15
C LYS A 36 25.56 22.96 -1.48
N TRP A 37 25.25 23.85 -0.56
CA TRP A 37 25.69 25.24 -0.58
C TRP A 37 27.19 25.34 -0.28
N ASP A 38 27.92 26.21 -0.98
CA ASP A 38 29.30 26.53 -0.61
C ASP A 38 29.35 27.51 0.57
N THR A 39 29.50 26.98 1.78
CA THR A 39 29.59 27.76 3.03
C THR A 39 30.89 28.57 3.14
N SER A 40 31.89 28.34 2.28
CA SER A 40 33.13 29.13 2.28
C SER A 40 32.93 30.55 1.74
N LYS A 41 31.81 30.81 1.04
CA LYS A 41 31.41 32.12 0.53
C LYS A 41 30.80 33.02 1.62
N GLY A 42 30.67 32.53 2.85
CA GLY A 42 30.02 33.20 3.97
C GLY A 42 28.53 32.83 4.06
N SER A 43 27.80 33.60 4.87
CA SER A 43 26.37 33.38 5.09
C SER A 43 25.56 33.48 3.79
N ILE A 44 24.65 32.53 3.58
CA ILE A 44 23.75 32.48 2.44
C ILE A 44 22.76 33.66 2.56
N PRO A 45 22.68 34.55 1.55
CA PRO A 45 21.78 35.68 1.60
C PRO A 45 20.31 35.27 1.43
N VAL A 46 19.42 35.79 2.29
CA VAL A 46 17.97 35.51 2.26
C VAL A 46 17.17 36.76 1.95
N TRP A 47 16.38 36.74 0.86
CA TRP A 47 15.51 37.84 0.42
C TRP A 47 14.04 37.51 0.61
N THR A 48 13.30 38.41 1.25
CA THR A 48 11.87 38.21 1.53
C THR A 48 10.98 39.05 0.63
N ASP A 49 9.83 38.49 0.28
CA ASP A 49 8.78 39.19 -0.43
C ASP A 49 8.11 40.29 0.42
N GLY A 50 7.48 41.25 -0.25
CA GLY A 50 6.77 42.37 0.35
C GLY A 50 5.28 42.11 0.57
N GLY A 51 4.71 41.05 0.00
CA GLY A 51 3.32 40.62 0.14
C GLY A 51 2.27 41.60 -0.37
N GLN A 52 1.01 41.18 -0.30
CA GLN A 52 -0.10 41.93 -0.88
C GLN A 52 -0.37 43.24 -0.13
N LEU A 53 -0.62 44.32 -0.88
CA LEU A 53 -1.11 45.59 -0.32
C LEU A 53 -2.64 45.59 -0.21
N ILE A 54 -3.15 45.71 1.02
CA ILE A 54 -4.59 45.91 1.29
C ILE A 54 -4.85 47.21 2.06
N LYS A 55 -6.11 47.68 2.04
CA LYS A 55 -6.53 48.91 2.72
C LYS A 55 -6.95 48.65 4.16
N ASP A 56 -6.35 49.37 5.11
CA ASP A 56 -6.81 49.38 6.50
C ASP A 56 -8.13 50.16 6.69
N LYS A 57 -8.63 50.19 7.93
CA LYS A 57 -9.87 50.92 8.28
C LYS A 57 -9.80 52.44 8.04
N ASP A 58 -8.59 52.99 7.98
CA ASP A 58 -8.33 54.41 7.79
C ASP A 58 -7.97 54.74 6.32
N GLY A 59 -7.91 53.73 5.44
CA GLY A 59 -7.61 53.86 4.02
C GLY A 59 -6.12 53.83 3.64
N ASN A 60 -5.23 53.48 4.58
CA ASN A 60 -3.80 53.34 4.33
C ASN A 60 -3.49 51.97 3.71
N ASP A 61 -2.43 51.91 2.89
CA ASP A 61 -1.93 50.65 2.34
C ASP A 61 -1.10 49.90 3.38
N VAL A 62 -1.39 48.61 3.58
CA VAL A 62 -0.71 47.71 4.52
C VAL A 62 -0.26 46.44 3.80
N GLN A 63 1.04 46.15 3.87
CA GLN A 63 1.65 44.91 3.38
C GLN A 63 1.25 43.73 4.27
N THR A 64 0.66 42.72 3.66
CA THR A 64 -0.04 41.65 4.36
C THR A 64 0.41 40.28 3.84
N PHE A 65 0.61 39.34 4.77
CA PHE A 65 0.88 37.93 4.48
C PHE A 65 -0.38 37.09 4.51
N THR A 66 -1.32 37.37 5.43
CA THR A 66 -2.61 36.67 5.50
C THR A 66 -3.75 37.67 5.51
N VAL A 67 -4.69 37.51 4.58
CA VAL A 67 -5.88 38.35 4.44
C VAL A 67 -7.11 37.57 4.90
N LEU A 68 -7.92 38.15 5.78
CA LEU A 68 -9.31 37.71 5.97
C LEU A 68 -10.18 38.41 4.94
N GLU A 69 -10.70 37.65 3.99
CA GLU A 69 -11.45 38.18 2.85
C GLU A 69 -12.80 38.77 3.28
N LYS A 70 -13.16 39.91 2.67
CA LYS A 70 -14.47 40.52 2.77
C LYS A 70 -15.59 39.51 2.46
N GLY A 71 -16.67 39.55 3.25
CA GLY A 71 -17.81 38.64 3.08
C GLY A 71 -17.68 37.33 3.84
N THR A 72 -16.50 37.04 4.41
CA THR A 72 -16.30 35.88 5.28
C THR A 72 -17.09 36.03 6.58
N VAL A 73 -17.63 34.92 7.10
CA VAL A 73 -18.33 34.86 8.40
C VAL A 73 -17.67 33.80 9.27
N PHE A 74 -17.14 34.21 10.42
CA PHE A 74 -16.59 33.29 11.41
C PHE A 74 -17.64 32.93 12.45
N ASN A 75 -17.66 31.68 12.92
CA ASN A 75 -18.55 31.23 13.99
C ASN A 75 -18.00 31.50 15.41
N ILE A 76 -16.86 32.19 15.50
CA ILE A 76 -16.15 32.56 16.72
C ILE A 76 -15.75 34.04 16.65
N ASP A 77 -15.48 34.64 17.82
CA ASP A 77 -14.84 35.97 17.87
C ASP A 77 -13.38 35.83 17.41
N VAL A 78 -12.98 36.63 16.43
CA VAL A 78 -11.61 36.67 15.92
C VAL A 78 -10.90 37.88 16.50
N THR A 79 -9.75 37.69 17.14
CA THR A 79 -8.91 38.79 17.61
C THR A 79 -7.78 38.99 16.61
N LEU A 80 -7.73 40.15 15.96
CA LEU A 80 -6.61 40.55 15.11
C LEU A 80 -5.37 40.87 15.94
N PRO A 81 -4.15 40.85 15.37
CA PRO A 81 -2.93 41.13 16.14
C PRO A 81 -2.85 42.53 16.74
N ASP A 82 -3.61 43.49 16.22
CA ASP A 82 -3.73 44.84 16.81
C ASP A 82 -4.68 44.91 18.03
N GLY A 83 -5.27 43.78 18.41
CA GLY A 83 -6.24 43.63 19.50
C GLY A 83 -7.69 43.92 19.11
N THR A 84 -7.96 44.24 17.84
CA THR A 84 -9.32 44.42 17.34
C THR A 84 -10.08 43.09 17.36
N VAL A 85 -11.28 43.09 17.93
CA VAL A 85 -12.15 41.89 17.97
C VAL A 85 -13.22 42.00 16.89
N LEU A 86 -13.24 41.03 15.99
CA LEU A 86 -14.27 40.82 14.98
C LEU A 86 -15.31 39.84 15.56
N PRO A 87 -16.56 40.26 15.80
CA PRO A 87 -17.54 39.42 16.48
C PRO A 87 -17.98 38.20 15.65
N ALA A 88 -18.26 37.09 16.33
CA ALA A 88 -18.83 35.89 15.75
C ALA A 88 -20.13 36.17 14.99
N ASN A 89 -20.35 35.45 13.90
CA ASN A 89 -21.51 35.51 13.02
C ASN A 89 -21.73 36.90 12.38
N THR A 90 -20.67 37.70 12.27
CA THR A 90 -20.68 38.98 11.56
C THR A 90 -19.93 38.82 10.24
N GLU A 91 -20.55 39.25 9.15
CA GLU A 91 -19.92 39.30 7.84
C GLU A 91 -18.86 40.41 7.80
N LEU A 92 -17.65 40.07 7.37
CA LEU A 92 -16.55 41.05 7.23
C LEU A 92 -16.90 42.09 6.16
N GLU A 93 -16.86 43.38 6.52
CA GLU A 93 -17.27 44.47 5.63
C GLU A 93 -16.21 44.89 4.62
N ARG A 94 -14.97 44.46 4.84
CA ARG A 94 -13.76 44.71 4.03
C ARG A 94 -12.76 43.57 4.25
N ASP A 95 -11.66 43.63 3.52
CA ASP A 95 -10.51 42.77 3.77
C ASP A 95 -9.78 43.25 5.04
N TYR A 96 -9.30 42.30 5.83
CA TYR A 96 -8.55 42.55 7.05
C TYR A 96 -7.19 41.90 6.99
N THR A 97 -6.14 42.64 7.36
CA THR A 97 -4.83 42.05 7.64
C THR A 97 -4.97 41.17 8.88
N PHE A 98 -4.78 39.86 8.72
CA PHE A 98 -4.60 38.96 9.85
C PHE A 98 -3.13 38.96 10.25
N LEU A 99 -2.25 38.38 9.44
CA LEU A 99 -0.80 38.47 9.65
C LEU A 99 -0.17 39.50 8.69
N SER A 100 0.56 40.45 9.26
CA SER A 100 1.34 41.44 8.52
C SER A 100 2.64 40.85 7.98
N ILE A 101 3.25 41.53 7.01
CA ILE A 101 4.57 41.15 6.48
C ILE A 101 5.68 41.35 7.51
N GLU A 102 5.52 42.28 8.45
CA GLU A 102 6.44 42.39 9.59
C GLU A 102 6.42 41.12 10.45
N GLN A 103 5.23 40.55 10.70
CA GLN A 103 5.10 39.30 11.44
C GLN A 103 5.67 38.12 10.65
N ALA A 104 5.33 37.98 9.36
CA ALA A 104 5.91 36.96 8.50
C ALA A 104 7.45 37.04 8.46
N ASN A 105 8.02 38.24 8.38
CA ASN A 105 9.46 38.44 8.42
C ASN A 105 10.09 38.09 9.77
N LYS A 106 9.38 38.24 10.90
CA LYS A 106 9.84 37.74 12.21
C LYS A 106 9.85 36.22 12.25
N VAL A 107 8.84 35.57 11.68
CA VAL A 107 8.78 34.10 11.55
C VAL A 107 9.92 33.59 10.66
N THR A 108 10.13 34.22 9.49
CA THR A 108 11.27 33.94 8.59
C THR A 108 12.61 34.13 9.30
N ALA A 109 12.80 35.22 10.05
CA ALA A 109 14.02 35.47 10.80
C ALA A 109 14.27 34.41 11.88
N LYS A 110 13.21 33.92 12.53
CA LYS A 110 13.33 32.81 13.48
C LYS A 110 13.71 31.52 12.76
N ALA A 111 13.04 31.15 11.67
CA ALA A 111 13.38 29.95 10.89
C ALA A 111 14.82 29.97 10.37
N VAL A 112 15.29 31.12 9.88
CA VAL A 112 16.69 31.33 9.49
C VAL A 112 17.65 31.09 10.65
N LYS A 113 17.31 31.62 11.83
CA LYS A 113 18.12 31.47 13.04
C LYS A 113 18.18 30.02 13.53
N GLU A 114 17.07 29.29 13.54
CA GLU A 114 17.03 27.90 14.01
C GLU A 114 18.02 27.00 13.24
N TRP A 115 18.10 27.14 11.92
CA TRP A 115 19.08 26.39 11.11
C TRP A 115 20.52 26.91 11.22
N SER A 116 20.70 28.23 11.37
CA SER A 116 22.02 28.85 11.43
C SER A 116 22.70 28.69 12.80
N ASP A 117 21.94 28.47 13.86
CA ASP A 117 22.44 28.33 15.23
C ASP A 117 22.86 26.88 15.59
N VAL A 118 22.76 25.94 14.65
CA VAL A 118 23.18 24.55 14.88
C VAL A 118 24.71 24.49 15.00
N GLU A 119 25.22 24.38 16.23
CA GLU A 119 26.66 24.46 16.56
C GLU A 119 27.53 23.43 15.82
N THR A 120 26.97 22.30 15.42
CA THR A 120 27.68 21.23 14.70
C THR A 120 27.67 21.40 13.18
N SER A 121 27.06 22.46 12.68
CA SER A 121 26.97 22.82 11.26
C SER A 121 27.80 24.07 10.93
N THR A 122 28.39 24.13 9.74
CA THR A 122 29.02 25.34 9.18
C THR A 122 28.03 26.19 8.37
N PHE A 123 26.77 25.75 8.27
CA PHE A 123 25.75 26.44 7.49
C PHE A 123 25.25 27.68 8.22
N GLU A 124 25.16 28.81 7.53
CA GLU A 124 24.66 30.07 8.07
C GLU A 124 23.83 30.79 7.00
N MET A 125 22.68 31.33 7.39
CA MET A 125 21.83 32.16 6.55
C MET A 125 21.66 33.54 7.19
N SER A 126 21.49 34.56 6.35
CA SER A 126 21.26 35.93 6.83
C SER A 126 20.29 36.69 5.93
N ILE A 127 19.27 37.26 6.55
CA ILE A 127 18.36 38.19 5.88
C ILE A 127 19.10 39.50 5.63
N GLN A 128 19.10 39.98 4.38
CA GLN A 128 19.79 41.23 4.01
C GLN A 128 18.99 42.18 3.12
N GLY A 129 17.73 41.88 2.84
CA GLY A 129 16.89 42.77 2.06
C GLY A 129 15.62 42.11 1.56
N THR A 130 14.93 42.80 0.67
CA THR A 130 13.70 42.33 0.06
C THR A 130 13.91 41.92 -1.40
N ILE A 131 12.99 41.11 -1.92
CA ILE A 131 12.94 40.76 -3.35
C ILE A 131 12.86 42.03 -4.20
N PHE A 132 12.09 43.03 -3.77
CA PHE A 132 11.97 44.33 -4.45
C PHE A 132 13.31 45.03 -4.67
N GLU A 133 14.22 45.00 -3.69
CA GLU A 133 15.54 45.65 -3.82
C GLU A 133 16.43 44.96 -4.88
N LYS A 134 16.17 43.69 -5.18
CA LYS A 134 16.93 42.89 -6.15
C LYS A 134 16.30 42.88 -7.53
N THR A 135 14.98 42.75 -7.60
CA THR A 135 14.25 42.49 -8.85
C THR A 135 13.33 43.63 -9.25
N GLY A 136 12.99 44.54 -8.33
CA GLY A 136 11.96 45.56 -8.52
C GLY A 136 10.53 45.04 -8.35
N ILE A 137 10.34 43.78 -7.95
CA ILE A 137 9.03 43.16 -7.71
C ILE A 137 8.64 43.39 -6.25
N ALA A 138 7.59 44.17 -6.02
CA ALA A 138 7.16 44.54 -4.66
C ALA A 138 6.37 43.44 -3.94
N ASP A 139 5.62 42.65 -4.71
CA ASP A 139 4.75 41.56 -4.26
C ASP A 139 4.80 40.47 -5.34
N VAL A 140 5.16 39.25 -4.95
CA VAL A 140 5.20 38.12 -5.86
C VAL A 140 3.81 37.47 -5.89
N THR A 141 3.23 37.38 -7.08
CA THR A 141 1.87 36.87 -7.31
C THR A 141 1.86 35.85 -8.44
N ALA A 142 0.76 35.12 -8.62
CA ALA A 142 0.61 34.17 -9.72
C ALA A 142 0.89 34.77 -11.12
N ASP A 143 0.67 36.08 -11.31
CA ASP A 143 0.89 36.77 -12.58
C ASP A 143 2.37 37.06 -12.87
N ASN A 144 3.21 37.17 -11.84
CA ASN A 144 4.62 37.59 -11.98
C ASN A 144 5.64 36.59 -11.43
N VAL A 145 5.20 35.53 -10.74
CA VAL A 145 6.04 34.53 -10.08
C VAL A 145 7.02 33.82 -11.02
N ASP A 146 6.71 33.72 -12.31
CA ASP A 146 7.65 33.20 -13.30
C ASP A 146 8.88 34.09 -13.50
N GLN A 147 8.87 35.35 -13.05
CA GLN A 147 10.06 36.20 -13.03
C GLN A 147 10.99 35.88 -11.85
N ILE A 148 10.54 35.06 -10.91
CA ILE A 148 11.39 34.46 -9.88
C ILE A 148 11.76 33.05 -10.34
N TYR A 149 10.79 32.15 -10.48
CA TYR A 149 11.05 30.73 -10.78
C TYR A 149 11.41 30.42 -12.24
N GLY A 150 11.29 31.38 -13.15
CA GLY A 150 11.59 31.22 -14.58
C GLY A 150 13.05 31.48 -14.92
N VAL A 151 13.78 32.18 -14.05
CA VAL A 151 15.12 32.72 -14.29
C VAL A 151 16.05 32.41 -13.11
N GLU A 152 17.35 32.48 -13.34
CA GLU A 152 18.35 32.44 -12.25
C GLU A 152 18.55 33.87 -11.74
N ASN A 153 18.13 34.13 -10.50
CA ASN A 153 18.23 35.42 -9.82
C ASN A 153 19.57 35.60 -9.10
N GLY A 154 20.38 34.54 -9.06
CA GLY A 154 21.75 34.53 -8.55
C GLY A 154 21.85 34.00 -7.13
N TYR A 155 23.08 33.99 -6.60
CA TYR A 155 23.38 33.31 -5.34
C TYR A 155 22.52 33.81 -4.17
N GLY A 156 21.65 32.95 -3.63
CA GLY A 156 20.79 33.27 -2.49
C GLY A 156 19.49 32.46 -2.38
N PHE A 157 18.79 32.71 -1.27
CA PHE A 157 17.52 32.07 -0.91
C PHE A 157 16.37 33.06 -0.98
N TRP A 158 15.33 32.74 -1.75
CA TRP A 158 14.20 33.63 -2.04
C TRP A 158 12.92 33.14 -1.35
N VAL A 159 12.41 33.93 -0.40
CA VAL A 159 11.19 33.60 0.37
C VAL A 159 10.01 34.41 -0.17
N ASN A 160 9.08 33.71 -0.83
CA ASN A 160 7.88 34.26 -1.45
C ASN A 160 6.67 34.05 -0.54
N TYR A 161 5.80 35.05 -0.47
CA TYR A 161 4.64 35.06 0.43
C TYR A 161 3.34 34.96 -0.38
N ASP A 162 2.81 33.75 -0.54
CA ASP A 162 1.58 33.50 -1.30
C ASP A 162 0.35 33.87 -0.47
N THR A 163 0.00 35.16 -0.49
CA THR A 163 -0.96 35.74 0.45
C THR A 163 -2.36 35.12 0.34
N ASP A 164 -2.78 34.79 -0.88
CA ASP A 164 -4.11 34.25 -1.19
C ASP A 164 -4.09 32.79 -1.68
N GLY A 165 -2.91 32.16 -1.73
CA GLY A 165 -2.73 30.80 -2.23
C GLY A 165 -2.82 30.69 -3.77
N SER A 166 -2.85 31.82 -4.48
CA SER A 166 -3.02 31.83 -5.94
C SER A 166 -1.78 31.33 -6.68
N ILE A 167 -0.57 31.46 -6.11
CA ILE A 167 0.64 30.88 -6.71
C ILE A 167 0.52 29.35 -6.68
N LEU A 168 0.10 28.77 -5.56
CA LEU A 168 -0.14 27.32 -5.46
C LEU A 168 -1.16 26.83 -6.53
N GLU A 169 -2.33 27.47 -6.60
CA GLU A 169 -3.40 27.01 -7.50
C GLU A 169 -3.10 27.29 -8.98
N ASN A 170 -2.67 28.50 -9.32
CA ASN A 170 -2.58 28.94 -10.70
C ASN A 170 -1.22 28.62 -11.34
N TYR A 171 -0.14 28.59 -10.55
CA TYR A 171 1.21 28.36 -11.07
C TYR A 171 1.67 26.91 -10.90
N PHE A 172 1.54 26.35 -9.69
CA PHE A 172 1.93 24.96 -9.43
C PHE A 172 0.83 23.95 -9.74
N GLY A 173 -0.43 24.39 -9.85
CA GLY A 173 -1.57 23.52 -10.12
C GLY A 173 -1.94 22.62 -8.94
N VAL A 174 -1.59 23.03 -7.71
CA VAL A 174 -1.87 22.29 -6.47
C VAL A 174 -2.90 23.04 -5.61
N PRO A 175 -3.74 22.35 -4.83
CA PRO A 175 -4.77 23.00 -4.03
C PRO A 175 -4.16 23.81 -2.86
N ARG A 176 -4.52 25.09 -2.75
CA ARG A 176 -4.10 25.95 -1.62
C ARG A 176 -4.64 25.52 -0.26
N ASP A 177 -5.64 24.62 -0.25
CA ASP A 177 -6.22 24.04 0.97
C ASP A 177 -5.54 22.73 1.42
N SER A 178 -4.55 22.27 0.66
CA SER A 178 -3.88 20.99 0.90
C SER A 178 -2.35 21.11 0.99
N VAL A 179 -1.78 22.24 0.57
CA VAL A 179 -0.32 22.50 0.58
C VAL A 179 0.00 23.68 1.49
N LEU A 180 0.84 23.47 2.50
CA LEU A 180 1.20 24.49 3.51
C LEU A 180 2.34 25.40 3.03
N GLY A 181 3.25 24.85 2.24
CA GLY A 181 4.40 25.54 1.68
C GLY A 181 5.08 24.67 0.63
N ILE A 182 6.04 25.26 -0.09
CA ILE A 182 6.91 24.55 -1.03
C ILE A 182 8.30 25.17 -0.93
N ALA A 183 9.34 24.36 -0.78
CA ALA A 183 10.71 24.82 -0.90
C ALA A 183 11.64 23.78 -1.50
N PHE A 184 12.65 24.24 -2.26
CA PHE A 184 13.65 23.39 -2.89
C PHE A 184 14.86 24.21 -3.39
N PRO A 185 16.04 23.59 -3.56
CA PRO A 185 17.11 24.14 -4.38
C PRO A 185 16.61 24.28 -5.82
N GLU A 186 16.69 25.46 -6.40
CA GLU A 186 16.16 25.76 -7.73
C GLU A 186 17.23 25.65 -8.81
N TRP A 187 18.43 26.19 -8.52
CA TRP A 187 19.56 26.21 -9.44
C TRP A 187 20.82 25.68 -8.76
N ALA A 188 21.54 24.82 -9.46
CA ALA A 188 22.82 24.28 -9.01
C ALA A 188 23.84 24.17 -10.17
N ASP A 189 25.12 24.17 -9.82
CA ASP A 189 26.20 23.82 -10.73
C ASP A 189 26.31 22.29 -10.87
N GLU A 190 26.14 21.79 -12.09
CA GLU A 190 26.17 20.34 -12.40
C GLU A 190 27.56 19.75 -12.49
N GLU A 191 28.60 20.58 -12.59
CA GLU A 191 29.97 20.07 -12.57
C GLU A 191 30.43 19.82 -11.13
N THR A 192 29.94 20.62 -10.18
CA THR A 192 30.42 20.63 -8.79
C THR A 192 29.41 20.09 -7.78
N GLY A 193 28.11 20.06 -8.12
CA GLY A 193 27.03 19.79 -7.18
C GLY A 193 26.73 20.96 -6.23
N GLU A 194 27.19 22.18 -6.54
CA GLU A 194 26.98 23.35 -5.69
C GLU A 194 25.60 23.98 -5.91
N ILE A 195 24.83 24.19 -4.85
CA ILE A 195 23.58 24.95 -4.88
C ILE A 195 23.92 26.43 -5.06
N ILE A 196 23.27 27.05 -6.06
CA ILE A 196 23.41 28.47 -6.37
C ILE A 196 22.20 29.23 -5.82
N GLU A 197 21.00 28.70 -6.02
CA GLU A 197 19.77 29.41 -5.69
C GLU A 197 18.72 28.43 -5.16
N ALA A 198 17.98 28.83 -4.14
CA ALA A 198 16.83 28.10 -3.63
C ALA A 198 15.66 29.04 -3.42
N THR A 199 14.46 28.47 -3.40
CA THR A 199 13.23 29.23 -3.27
C THR A 199 12.30 28.56 -2.27
N ALA A 200 11.59 29.36 -1.48
CA ALA A 200 10.51 28.94 -0.60
C ALA A 200 9.25 29.76 -0.88
N LEU A 201 8.09 29.10 -0.89
CA LEU A 201 6.76 29.67 -1.06
C LEU A 201 5.93 29.34 0.17
N MET A 202 5.56 30.35 0.94
CA MET A 202 4.78 30.18 2.17
C MET A 202 3.32 30.50 1.91
N ASN A 203 2.41 29.59 2.23
CA ASN A 203 0.98 29.77 2.00
C ASN A 203 0.36 30.65 3.09
N GLY A 204 0.09 31.92 2.76
CA GLY A 204 -0.56 32.88 3.63
C GLY A 204 -2.05 32.62 3.82
N TRP A 205 -2.68 31.86 2.93
CA TRP A 205 -4.10 31.51 3.00
C TRP A 205 -4.42 30.45 4.06
N PHE A 206 -3.48 29.52 4.31
CA PHE A 206 -3.67 28.39 5.22
C PHE A 206 -3.18 28.65 6.66
N VAL A 207 -3.35 29.87 7.16
CA VAL A 207 -3.02 30.23 8.54
C VAL A 207 -4.26 30.05 9.42
N ASP A 208 -4.12 29.32 10.54
CA ASP A 208 -5.22 29.16 11.49
C ASP A 208 -5.56 30.49 12.16
N ILE A 209 -6.85 30.76 12.33
CA ILE A 209 -7.35 32.01 12.89
C ILE A 209 -6.97 32.22 14.37
N SER A 210 -6.50 31.17 15.05
CA SER A 210 -5.93 31.26 16.39
C SER A 210 -4.44 31.63 16.41
N ASP A 211 -3.73 31.59 15.27
CA ASP A 211 -2.30 31.85 15.17
C ASP A 211 -1.97 33.33 14.95
N THR A 212 -2.33 34.18 15.92
CA THR A 212 -2.19 35.65 15.80
C THR A 212 -0.74 36.14 15.73
N GLU A 213 0.23 35.29 16.07
CA GLU A 213 1.66 35.60 16.06
C GLU A 213 2.44 34.86 14.96
N GLY A 214 1.77 34.02 14.16
CA GLY A 214 2.43 33.18 13.15
C GLY A 214 3.32 32.08 13.73
N THR A 215 3.13 31.72 15.00
CA THR A 215 3.95 30.74 15.72
C THR A 215 3.71 29.31 15.25
N GLN A 216 2.47 28.96 14.90
CA GLN A 216 2.09 27.62 14.47
C GLN A 216 2.46 27.40 13.01
N VAL A 217 2.16 28.38 12.13
CA VAL A 217 2.61 28.37 10.74
C VAL A 217 4.14 28.48 10.64
N GLY A 218 4.81 29.03 11.66
CA GLY A 218 6.27 29.05 11.72
C GLY A 218 6.93 27.67 11.62
N GLY A 219 6.25 26.60 12.06
CA GLY A 219 6.72 25.23 11.83
C GLY A 219 6.89 24.91 10.36
N VAL A 220 5.97 25.39 9.52
CA VAL A 220 6.05 25.26 8.05
C VAL A 220 7.27 26.01 7.52
N PHE A 221 7.50 27.25 7.99
CA PHE A 221 8.64 28.04 7.54
C PHE A 221 9.96 27.33 7.84
N THR A 222 10.15 26.85 9.07
CA THR A 222 11.39 26.14 9.44
C THR A 222 11.55 24.84 8.66
N HIS A 223 10.48 24.05 8.50
CA HIS A 223 10.48 22.81 7.74
C HIS A 223 10.87 23.03 6.27
N GLU A 224 10.18 23.93 5.59
CA GLU A 224 10.43 24.25 4.18
C GLU A 224 11.84 24.82 3.98
N PHE A 225 12.36 25.59 4.94
CA PHE A 225 13.73 26.09 4.85
C PHE A 225 14.73 24.92 4.91
N GLY A 226 14.42 23.84 5.64
CA GLY A 226 15.20 22.60 5.59
C GLY A 226 15.29 22.03 4.16
N HIS A 227 14.17 22.02 3.41
CA HIS A 227 14.18 21.60 2.01
C HIS A 227 14.99 22.53 1.10
N ALA A 228 14.93 23.85 1.29
CA ALA A 228 15.79 24.79 0.57
C ALA A 228 17.30 24.57 0.84
N ILE A 229 17.61 24.00 2.01
CA ILE A 229 18.96 23.58 2.42
C ILE A 229 19.33 22.18 1.88
N ASN A 230 18.42 21.55 1.12
CA ASN A 230 18.54 20.20 0.59
C ASN A 230 18.45 19.08 1.64
N MET A 231 17.65 19.28 2.69
CA MET A 231 17.29 18.22 3.62
C MET A 231 16.02 17.50 3.15
N SER A 232 15.96 16.20 3.37
CA SER A 232 14.73 15.41 3.18
C SER A 232 13.91 15.31 4.45
N HIS A 233 12.72 14.76 4.29
CA HIS A 233 11.94 14.27 5.42
C HIS A 233 12.66 13.20 6.23
N SER A 234 12.32 13.15 7.51
CA SER A 234 12.72 12.12 8.46
C SER A 234 11.50 11.56 9.21
N GLN A 235 11.67 10.42 9.88
CA GLN A 235 10.64 9.82 10.75
C GLN A 235 11.34 9.27 11.99
N ALA A 236 11.43 10.08 13.03
CA ALA A 236 11.99 9.68 14.32
C ALA A 236 10.89 9.51 15.37
N ASN A 237 10.03 10.53 15.51
CA ASN A 237 8.95 10.57 16.49
C ASN A 237 7.63 11.13 15.94
N GLY A 238 7.63 11.84 14.80
CA GLY A 238 6.43 12.53 14.32
C GLY A 238 5.24 11.60 14.09
N HIS A 239 5.48 10.36 13.67
CA HIS A 239 4.43 9.34 13.52
C HIS A 239 3.74 9.02 14.86
N LEU A 240 4.46 9.08 15.99
CA LEU A 240 3.91 8.86 17.33
C LEU A 240 2.85 9.92 17.68
N VAL A 241 2.98 11.15 17.16
CA VAL A 241 2.03 12.24 17.41
C VAL A 241 0.92 12.26 16.36
N TYR A 242 1.29 12.25 15.07
CA TYR A 242 0.36 12.53 13.99
C TYR A 242 -0.43 11.31 13.50
N MET A 243 0.07 10.10 13.76
CA MET A 243 -0.50 8.87 13.18
C MET A 243 -0.99 7.88 14.25
N SER A 244 -0.82 8.18 15.53
CA SER A 244 -1.28 7.30 16.60
C SER A 244 -2.78 7.47 16.88
N ALA A 245 -3.49 6.34 16.79
CA ALA A 245 -4.89 6.23 17.14
C ALA A 245 -5.15 4.92 17.87
N SER A 246 -6.26 4.81 18.60
CA SER A 246 -6.60 3.57 19.32
C SER A 246 -6.77 2.35 18.38
N TYR A 247 -7.23 2.60 17.14
CA TYR A 247 -7.38 1.58 16.09
C TYR A 247 -6.15 1.42 15.20
N SER A 248 -5.16 2.33 15.29
CA SER A 248 -3.89 2.30 14.55
C SER A 248 -2.77 2.80 15.46
N PRO A 249 -2.38 1.99 16.46
CA PRO A 249 -1.37 2.39 17.43
C PRO A 249 0.02 2.46 16.81
N GLN A 250 0.86 3.36 17.31
CA GLN A 250 2.26 3.53 16.92
C GLN A 250 3.18 3.12 18.07
N TYR A 251 4.47 2.89 17.77
CA TYR A 251 5.42 2.35 18.73
C TYR A 251 6.78 3.07 18.62
N ASP A 252 7.42 3.32 19.77
CA ASP A 252 8.76 3.92 19.88
C ASP A 252 9.90 2.89 19.82
N GLY A 253 9.61 1.71 19.27
CA GLY A 253 10.46 0.54 19.19
C GLY A 253 9.77 -0.59 18.44
N VAL A 254 10.29 -1.81 18.55
CA VAL A 254 9.72 -2.99 17.87
C VAL A 254 8.39 -3.41 18.53
N PRO A 255 7.26 -3.39 17.80
CA PRO A 255 5.95 -3.72 18.38
C PRO A 255 5.92 -5.11 19.02
N GLY A 256 5.34 -5.20 20.23
CA GLY A 256 5.20 -6.45 20.97
C GLY A 256 6.38 -6.79 21.89
N CYS A 257 7.51 -6.09 21.76
CA CYS A 257 8.66 -6.28 22.64
C CYS A 257 8.51 -5.59 24.00
N ALA A 258 9.17 -6.14 25.02
CA ALA A 258 9.13 -5.61 26.37
C ALA A 258 9.79 -4.21 26.43
N GLY A 259 9.15 -3.27 27.14
CA GLY A 259 9.68 -1.90 27.31
C GLY A 259 9.30 -0.93 26.18
N VAL A 260 8.64 -1.40 25.11
CA VAL A 260 8.13 -0.55 24.03
C VAL A 260 6.83 0.13 24.43
N THR A 261 6.76 1.44 24.22
CA THR A 261 5.57 2.24 24.51
C THR A 261 4.61 2.17 23.32
N LYS A 262 3.38 1.77 23.60
CA LYS A 262 2.28 1.79 22.64
C LYS A 262 1.58 3.16 22.67
N PHE A 263 1.76 3.95 21.63
CA PHE A 263 1.07 5.23 21.43
C PHE A 263 -0.30 4.98 20.80
N THR A 264 -1.35 5.43 21.47
CA THR A 264 -2.76 5.28 21.01
C THR A 264 -3.45 6.61 20.75
N ASN A 265 -2.75 7.72 21.01
CA ASN A 265 -3.15 9.09 20.72
C ASN A 265 -1.91 9.99 20.76
N GLY A 266 -1.93 11.07 19.96
CA GLY A 266 -0.78 11.94 19.80
C GLY A 266 -0.37 12.73 21.04
N SER A 267 -1.29 12.92 22.00
CA SER A 267 -0.99 13.67 23.24
C SER A 267 -0.14 12.91 24.26
N MET A 268 0.18 11.64 23.97
CA MET A 268 1.07 10.83 24.81
C MET A 268 2.53 11.24 24.71
N LEU A 269 2.94 11.90 23.62
CA LEU A 269 4.27 12.47 23.47
C LEU A 269 4.21 13.99 23.63
N ASP A 270 5.20 14.56 24.33
CA ASP A 270 5.39 16.00 24.34
C ASP A 270 5.77 16.48 22.93
N HIS A 271 5.07 17.49 22.40
CA HIS A 271 5.28 17.93 21.02
C HIS A 271 6.68 18.47 20.74
N SER A 272 7.47 18.82 21.76
CA SER A 272 8.91 19.14 21.60
C SER A 272 9.74 17.95 21.13
N GLY A 273 9.22 16.72 21.20
CA GLY A 273 9.87 15.53 20.66
C GLY A 273 9.65 15.33 19.16
N ILE A 274 8.85 16.18 18.50
CA ILE A 274 8.58 16.08 17.05
C ILE A 274 9.76 16.70 16.31
N GLU A 275 10.39 15.94 15.42
CA GLU A 275 11.39 16.44 14.51
C GLU A 275 10.79 17.44 13.51
N THR A 276 11.52 18.52 13.26
CA THR A 276 11.14 19.60 12.34
C THR A 276 10.88 19.04 10.95
N MET A 277 11.74 18.15 10.46
CA MET A 277 11.65 17.55 9.12
C MET A 277 10.63 16.41 9.00
N PHE A 278 9.74 16.18 9.98
CA PHE A 278 8.62 15.26 9.79
C PHE A 278 7.60 15.83 8.78
N PRO A 279 7.13 15.06 7.78
CA PRO A 279 6.34 15.57 6.64
C PRO A 279 4.95 16.14 6.95
N PHE A 280 4.48 16.00 8.18
CA PHE A 280 3.15 16.45 8.60
C PHE A 280 3.27 17.54 9.65
N ILE A 281 2.48 18.60 9.46
CA ILE A 281 2.44 19.75 10.37
C ILE A 281 0.99 20.11 10.66
N ASN A 282 0.60 20.12 11.93
CA ASN A 282 -0.68 20.68 12.35
C ASN A 282 -0.51 22.14 12.77
N VAL A 283 -0.79 23.05 11.83
CA VAL A 283 -0.77 24.51 12.05
C VAL A 283 -1.91 25.06 12.92
N ARG A 284 -2.78 24.18 13.45
CA ARG A 284 -3.90 24.53 14.34
C ARG A 284 -3.67 24.14 15.80
N GLY A 285 -2.47 23.69 16.14
CA GLY A 285 -2.14 23.38 17.52
C GLY A 285 -0.66 23.59 17.85
N SER A 286 -0.31 23.26 19.09
CA SER A 286 1.06 23.37 19.58
C SER A 286 2.05 22.48 18.83
N ALA A 287 1.61 21.45 18.11
CA ALA A 287 2.49 20.59 17.33
C ALA A 287 3.21 21.39 16.22
N GLY A 288 2.50 22.21 15.44
CA GLY A 288 3.11 23.10 14.45
C GLY A 288 4.06 24.12 15.08
N ALA A 289 3.73 24.64 16.25
CA ALA A 289 4.62 25.57 16.97
C ALA A 289 5.93 24.91 17.47
N ASN A 290 5.92 23.62 17.80
CA ASN A 290 7.13 22.90 18.23
C ASN A 290 8.00 22.47 17.04
N GLN A 291 7.43 22.27 15.85
CA GLN A 291 8.23 22.08 14.63
C GLN A 291 8.87 23.38 14.13
N HIS A 292 8.65 24.51 14.81
CA HIS A 292 9.36 25.76 14.56
C HIS A 292 10.70 25.85 15.33
N THR A 293 11.21 24.73 15.86
CA THR A 293 12.48 24.66 16.61
C THR A 293 13.32 23.46 16.21
N VAL A 294 14.61 23.67 15.96
CA VAL A 294 15.56 22.60 15.60
C VAL A 294 16.21 22.08 16.88
N ASN A 295 15.49 21.23 17.62
CA ASN A 295 15.94 20.71 18.92
C ASN A 295 16.11 19.19 18.97
N VAL A 296 15.42 18.44 18.10
CA VAL A 296 15.56 16.97 18.04
C VAL A 296 16.87 16.64 17.35
N LYS A 297 17.60 15.65 17.89
CA LYS A 297 18.93 15.28 17.40
C LYS A 297 18.92 14.88 15.92
N ASP A 298 17.85 14.27 15.45
CA ASP A 298 17.62 13.92 14.05
C ASP A 298 17.83 15.12 13.11
N ASP A 299 17.15 16.25 13.34
CA ASP A 299 17.28 17.46 12.51
C ASP A 299 18.69 18.06 12.58
N ILE A 300 19.25 18.10 13.80
CA ILE A 300 20.62 18.60 14.05
C ILE A 300 21.65 17.77 13.28
N VAL A 301 21.51 16.44 13.28
CA VAL A 301 22.40 15.52 12.57
C VAL A 301 22.23 15.67 11.07
N ASN A 302 21.01 15.74 10.56
CA ASN A 302 20.75 15.90 9.12
C ASN A 302 21.44 17.14 8.54
N ILE A 303 21.34 18.31 9.18
CA ILE A 303 22.04 19.51 8.69
C ILE A 303 23.56 19.41 8.89
N SER A 304 24.02 18.79 9.99
CA SER A 304 25.45 18.63 10.27
C SER A 304 26.13 17.65 9.32
N ASP A 305 25.43 16.63 8.81
CA ASP A 305 25.94 15.71 7.81
C ASP A 305 26.12 16.39 6.44
N LEU A 306 25.24 17.34 6.12
CA LEU A 306 25.38 18.18 4.93
C LEU A 306 26.53 19.18 5.08
N TYR A 307 26.60 19.89 6.21
CA TYR A 307 27.54 21.00 6.43
C TYR A 307 28.38 20.81 7.70
N PRO A 308 29.22 19.77 7.79
CA PRO A 308 29.86 19.40 9.05
C PRO A 308 30.94 20.37 9.51
N THR A 309 30.94 20.75 10.79
CA THR A 309 32.13 21.35 11.42
C THR A 309 33.26 20.33 11.58
N ALA A 310 34.48 20.82 11.83
CA ALA A 310 35.61 19.94 12.11
C ALA A 310 35.42 19.17 13.44
N GLU A 311 34.79 19.82 14.41
CA GLU A 311 34.41 19.28 15.70
C GLU A 311 33.38 18.15 15.53
N TYR A 312 32.33 18.36 14.74
CA TYR A 312 31.31 17.33 14.48
C TYR A 312 31.93 16.02 13.98
N LYS A 313 32.86 16.10 13.01
CA LYS A 313 33.56 14.93 12.45
C LYS A 313 34.43 14.16 13.46
N SER A 314 34.82 14.78 14.57
CA SER A 314 35.77 14.19 15.52
C SER A 314 35.17 13.89 16.90
N GLN A 315 34.05 14.53 17.26
CA GLN A 315 33.47 14.45 18.60
C GLN A 315 32.31 13.48 18.73
N PHE A 316 31.69 13.07 17.63
CA PHE A 316 30.56 12.13 17.64
C PHE A 316 30.98 10.77 17.08
N GLY A 317 30.28 9.72 17.49
CA GLY A 317 30.40 8.41 16.88
C GLY A 317 29.36 8.20 15.78
N SER A 318 29.45 7.07 15.10
CA SER A 318 28.49 6.66 14.07
C SER A 318 28.24 5.16 14.07
N ILE A 319 27.10 4.78 13.49
CA ILE A 319 26.78 3.42 13.08
C ILE A 319 26.77 3.40 11.56
N LYS A 320 27.38 2.37 10.97
CA LYS A 320 27.36 2.13 9.52
C LYS A 320 26.99 0.68 9.25
N GLY A 321 26.12 0.45 8.29
CA GLY A 321 25.64 -0.89 8.04
C GLY A 321 24.94 -1.10 6.73
N LYS A 322 24.38 -2.30 6.59
CA LYS A 322 23.45 -2.67 5.53
C LYS A 322 22.25 -3.40 6.13
N LEU A 323 21.08 -3.13 5.57
CA LEU A 323 19.89 -3.94 5.76
C LEU A 323 19.83 -5.01 4.66
N LEU A 324 19.72 -6.27 5.07
CA LEU A 324 19.72 -7.43 4.21
C LEU A 324 18.42 -8.23 4.37
N THR A 325 17.94 -8.85 3.29
CA THR A 325 16.95 -9.94 3.37
C THR A 325 17.59 -11.17 4.00
N LYS A 326 16.78 -12.16 4.39
CA LYS A 326 17.29 -13.44 4.93
C LYS A 326 18.25 -14.16 3.98
N GLU A 327 18.12 -13.96 2.67
CA GLU A 327 19.01 -14.50 1.63
C GLU A 327 20.32 -13.69 1.45
N GLY A 328 20.49 -12.59 2.19
CA GLY A 328 21.65 -11.71 2.11
C GLY A 328 21.59 -10.69 0.97
N VAL A 329 20.40 -10.40 0.42
CA VAL A 329 20.21 -9.37 -0.60
C VAL A 329 20.00 -8.01 0.06
N GLU A 330 20.63 -6.97 -0.45
CA GLU A 330 20.46 -5.61 0.06
C GLU A 330 19.02 -5.09 -0.11
N TYR A 331 18.47 -4.46 0.94
CA TYR A 331 17.09 -4.00 0.96
C TYR A 331 16.96 -2.50 1.29
N SER A 332 16.46 -1.73 0.33
CA SER A 332 16.29 -0.27 0.41
C SER A 332 14.92 0.15 0.90
N GLY A 333 14.80 1.37 1.40
CA GLY A 333 13.51 2.04 1.62
C GLY A 333 12.91 1.88 3.02
N VAL A 334 13.57 1.14 3.92
CA VAL A 334 13.16 0.94 5.31
C VAL A 334 13.88 1.94 6.22
N ASN A 335 13.22 2.38 7.29
CA ASN A 335 13.81 3.30 8.24
C ASN A 335 14.64 2.55 9.29
N LEU A 336 15.86 3.03 9.54
CA LEU A 336 16.72 2.55 10.62
C LEU A 336 16.75 3.62 11.70
N ILE A 337 16.35 3.26 12.91
CA ILE A 337 16.31 4.18 14.04
C ILE A 337 17.40 3.84 15.04
N ALA A 338 18.27 4.80 15.35
CA ALA A 338 19.09 4.77 16.55
C ALA A 338 18.43 5.63 17.63
N ARG A 339 17.90 4.98 18.68
CA ARG A 339 17.23 5.68 19.80
C ARG A 339 18.06 5.56 21.07
N ASN A 340 18.43 6.69 21.67
CA ASN A 340 19.13 6.71 22.94
C ASN A 340 18.18 6.23 24.06
N LEU A 341 18.60 5.21 24.81
CA LEU A 341 17.79 4.63 25.88
C LEU A 341 17.62 5.57 27.10
N ASP A 342 18.50 6.55 27.25
CA ASP A 342 18.50 7.50 28.37
C ASP A 342 17.84 8.85 28.00
N ASP A 343 17.65 9.14 26.71
CA ASP A 343 16.95 10.33 26.20
C ASP A 343 16.20 10.03 24.89
N PRO A 344 15.15 9.19 24.95
CA PRO A 344 14.62 8.50 23.79
C PRO A 344 13.92 9.41 22.78
N TYR A 345 13.45 10.60 23.17
CA TYR A 345 12.67 11.46 22.28
C TYR A 345 13.41 12.72 21.84
N GLN A 346 14.55 13.05 22.46
CA GLN A 346 15.39 14.18 22.02
C GLN A 346 16.70 13.71 21.37
N ASP A 347 17.24 12.54 21.77
CA ASP A 347 18.42 11.91 21.18
C ASP A 347 18.02 10.64 20.42
N VAL A 348 17.32 10.86 19.31
CA VAL A 348 16.92 9.82 18.34
C VAL A 348 17.27 10.30 16.94
N ILE A 349 17.72 9.37 16.10
CA ILE A 349 18.15 9.65 14.74
C ILE A 349 17.60 8.55 13.84
N SER A 350 16.99 8.96 12.74
CA SER A 350 16.41 8.12 11.71
C SER A 350 17.24 8.20 10.43
N GLN A 351 17.39 7.08 9.74
CA GLN A 351 18.06 7.03 8.45
C GLN A 351 17.46 5.93 7.59
N GLN A 352 17.05 6.27 6.37
CA GLN A 352 16.51 5.29 5.44
C GLN A 352 17.64 4.46 4.80
N SER A 353 17.43 3.15 4.64
CA SER A 353 18.35 2.32 3.84
C SER A 353 18.35 2.76 2.38
N GLY A 354 19.54 2.89 1.80
CA GLY A 354 19.76 3.31 0.42
C GLY A 354 19.50 4.79 0.16
N ASN A 355 19.42 5.63 1.20
CA ASN A 355 19.09 7.06 1.05
C ASN A 355 20.03 7.82 0.10
N MET A 356 21.29 7.40 0.01
CA MET A 356 22.31 8.05 -0.84
C MET A 356 22.18 7.70 -2.31
N THR A 357 21.63 6.52 -2.61
CA THR A 357 21.43 6.05 -3.98
C THR A 357 20.03 6.26 -4.51
N GLN A 358 19.05 6.40 -3.60
CA GLN A 358 17.65 6.66 -3.94
C GLN A 358 17.04 5.59 -4.88
N GLY A 359 17.61 4.39 -4.86
CA GLY A 359 17.25 3.30 -5.78
C GLY A 359 17.73 3.48 -7.23
N LEU A 360 18.51 4.52 -7.55
CA LEU A 360 18.96 4.83 -8.91
C LEU A 360 19.99 3.84 -9.47
N ILE A 361 20.68 3.09 -8.60
CA ILE A 361 21.72 2.12 -8.99
C ILE A 361 21.39 0.67 -8.60
N GLY A 362 20.11 0.38 -8.36
CA GLY A 362 19.61 -0.93 -7.92
C GLY A 362 19.38 -1.01 -6.41
N PRO A 363 19.13 -2.22 -5.86
CA PRO A 363 18.97 -2.41 -4.43
C PRO A 363 20.24 -2.00 -3.66
N ASP A 364 20.06 -1.12 -2.69
CA ASP A 364 21.09 -0.58 -1.81
C ASP A 364 20.56 -0.57 -0.37
N GLY A 365 21.09 -1.46 0.45
CA GLY A 365 20.68 -1.63 1.84
C GLY A 365 21.49 -0.74 2.77
N SER A 366 22.46 0.02 2.25
CA SER A 366 23.41 0.75 3.07
C SER A 366 22.73 1.87 3.87
N PHE A 367 23.17 2.03 5.10
CA PHE A 367 22.78 3.15 5.95
C PHE A 367 23.98 3.64 6.77
N THR A 368 23.97 4.91 7.14
CA THR A 368 24.94 5.48 8.06
C THR A 368 24.23 6.47 8.97
N ILE A 369 24.29 6.23 10.27
CA ILE A 369 23.73 7.09 11.30
C ILE A 369 24.90 7.77 12.01
N ASN A 370 25.07 9.07 11.77
CA ASN A 370 26.12 9.88 12.39
C ASN A 370 25.63 10.58 13.66
N GLY A 371 26.51 11.34 14.33
CA GLY A 371 26.09 12.25 15.39
C GLY A 371 25.75 11.60 16.74
N LEU A 372 26.09 10.32 16.92
CA LEU A 372 25.86 9.60 18.17
C LEU A 372 26.73 10.15 19.29
N LYS A 373 26.11 10.43 20.44
CA LYS A 373 26.79 10.98 21.60
C LYS A 373 27.75 9.94 22.20
N PRO A 374 29.04 10.28 22.37
CA PRO A 374 29.99 9.34 22.96
C PRO A 374 29.56 8.86 24.34
N GLY A 375 29.58 7.54 24.56
CA GLY A 375 29.20 6.90 25.82
C GLY A 375 27.69 6.80 26.10
N ALA A 376 26.83 7.33 25.23
CA ALA A 376 25.39 7.07 25.29
C ALA A 376 25.06 5.66 24.79
N ARG A 377 23.89 5.15 25.18
CA ARG A 377 23.44 3.78 24.90
C ARG A 377 22.30 3.83 23.90
N TYR A 378 22.52 3.30 22.70
CA TYR A 378 21.53 3.33 21.63
C TYR A 378 20.96 1.94 21.37
N ALA A 379 19.65 1.85 21.16
CA ALA A 379 19.03 0.73 20.46
C ALA A 379 18.95 1.07 18.97
N LEU A 380 19.31 0.11 18.12
CA LEU A 380 19.12 0.19 16.67
C LEU A 380 17.98 -0.75 16.27
N TYR A 381 17.02 -0.28 15.47
CA TYR A 381 15.91 -1.11 15.01
C TYR A 381 15.35 -0.67 13.66
N THR A 382 14.68 -1.59 12.97
CA THR A 382 13.96 -1.33 11.72
C THR A 382 12.55 -0.81 11.99
N GLN A 383 12.09 0.15 11.20
CA GLN A 383 10.74 0.68 11.25
C GLN A 383 10.23 0.98 9.84
N GLU A 384 8.95 0.71 9.57
CA GLU A 384 8.31 1.15 8.35
C GLU A 384 8.12 2.68 8.34
N ILE A 385 8.22 3.27 7.16
CA ILE A 385 7.84 4.67 6.97
C ILE A 385 6.36 4.71 6.65
N ASN A 386 5.59 5.36 7.51
CA ASN A 386 4.13 5.20 7.50
C ASN A 386 3.46 5.98 6.36
N ALA A 387 3.94 7.19 6.07
CA ALA A 387 3.44 8.05 4.99
C ALA A 387 4.38 9.24 4.77
N GLY A 388 4.19 9.95 3.64
CA GLY A 388 5.01 11.10 3.22
C GLY A 388 5.85 10.76 1.98
N GLY A 389 6.64 11.72 1.49
CA GLY A 389 7.60 11.50 0.41
C GLY A 389 9.03 11.44 0.95
N TYR A 390 9.77 10.36 0.70
CA TYR A 390 11.14 10.17 1.22
C TYR A 390 12.15 9.99 0.08
N PRO A 391 13.46 10.20 0.34
CA PRO A 391 14.51 10.14 -0.70
C PRO A 391 14.54 8.83 -1.48
N THR A 392 14.40 7.71 -0.78
CA THR A 392 14.27 6.39 -1.38
C THR A 392 12.81 5.99 -1.31
N THR A 393 12.29 5.39 -2.39
CA THR A 393 10.94 4.84 -2.38
C THR A 393 10.75 3.93 -1.18
N GLN A 394 9.75 4.25 -0.36
CA GLN A 394 9.49 3.49 0.85
C GLN A 394 9.05 2.09 0.50
N THR A 395 9.54 1.15 1.30
CA THR A 395 9.21 -0.26 1.19
C THR A 395 8.65 -0.73 2.53
N ASN A 396 7.74 -1.69 2.47
CA ASN A 396 7.28 -2.36 3.68
C ASN A 396 8.42 -3.23 4.22
N ILE A 397 8.37 -3.53 5.51
CA ILE A 397 9.23 -4.56 6.08
C ILE A 397 8.80 -5.91 5.47
N LEU A 398 9.75 -6.62 4.85
CA LEU A 398 9.48 -7.94 4.26
C LEU A 398 9.19 -9.02 5.30
N SER A 399 9.77 -8.87 6.49
CA SER A 399 9.63 -9.82 7.60
C SER A 399 8.84 -9.25 8.79
N GLU A 400 9.42 -9.32 10.00
CA GLU A 400 9.03 -8.56 11.17
C GLU A 400 10.03 -7.42 11.44
N SER A 401 9.56 -6.36 12.10
CA SER A 401 10.45 -5.33 12.66
C SER A 401 11.29 -5.97 13.76
N GLU A 402 12.55 -5.55 13.88
CA GLU A 402 13.47 -6.12 14.86
C GLU A 402 14.49 -5.12 15.38
N TYR A 403 15.00 -5.43 16.57
CA TYR A 403 16.15 -4.79 17.17
C TYR A 403 17.42 -5.48 16.70
N TRP A 404 18.45 -4.69 16.42
CA TRP A 404 19.79 -5.21 16.23
C TRP A 404 20.34 -5.82 17.52
N ASN A 405 21.04 -6.95 17.41
CA ASN A 405 21.78 -7.54 18.51
C ASN A 405 23.07 -8.25 18.08
N GLU A 406 23.91 -8.64 19.06
CA GLU A 406 25.20 -9.30 18.78
C GLU A 406 25.10 -10.66 18.07
N ASN A 407 23.93 -11.31 18.09
CA ASN A 407 23.68 -12.57 17.38
C ASN A 407 22.94 -12.35 16.06
N GLU A 408 23.06 -11.16 15.46
CA GLU A 408 22.37 -10.82 14.21
C GLU A 408 22.50 -11.91 13.15
N SER A 409 21.36 -12.42 12.68
CA SER A 409 21.29 -13.42 11.63
C SER A 409 19.86 -13.55 11.09
N ALA A 410 19.71 -14.21 9.95
CA ALA A 410 18.39 -14.57 9.45
C ALA A 410 17.65 -15.63 10.29
N ASP A 411 18.27 -16.33 11.25
CA ASP A 411 17.64 -17.46 11.95
C ASP A 411 16.90 -17.00 13.23
N PRO A 412 15.55 -17.04 13.27
CA PRO A 412 14.77 -16.54 14.41
C PRO A 412 14.99 -17.29 15.73
N SER A 413 15.64 -18.47 15.70
CA SER A 413 15.93 -19.25 16.90
C SER A 413 17.15 -18.75 17.68
N VAL A 414 18.03 -18.00 17.02
CA VAL A 414 19.24 -17.42 17.62
C VAL A 414 19.21 -15.90 17.60
N ASP A 415 18.54 -15.32 16.60
CA ASP A 415 18.27 -13.89 16.48
C ASP A 415 16.79 -13.62 16.78
N ASN A 416 16.49 -13.17 18.00
CA ASN A 416 15.11 -12.88 18.35
C ASN A 416 14.81 -11.41 18.04
N ALA A 417 13.71 -11.12 17.35
CA ALA A 417 13.33 -9.75 16.99
C ALA A 417 13.25 -8.76 18.18
N CYS A 418 13.01 -9.26 19.40
CA CYS A 418 12.99 -8.47 20.63
C CYS A 418 14.32 -8.47 21.41
N ALA A 419 15.31 -9.27 21.02
CA ALA A 419 16.65 -9.20 21.58
C ALA A 419 17.34 -7.93 21.07
N MET A 420 17.92 -7.17 21.99
CA MET A 420 18.58 -5.91 21.68
C MET A 420 19.94 -5.89 22.37
N THR A 421 20.98 -5.54 21.63
CA THR A 421 22.29 -5.22 22.21
C THR A 421 22.57 -3.73 22.11
N GLU A 422 22.91 -3.13 23.26
CA GLU A 422 23.16 -1.69 23.34
C GLU A 422 24.39 -1.30 22.52
N ILE A 423 24.23 -0.33 21.62
CA ILE A 423 25.32 0.25 20.86
C ILE A 423 25.85 1.48 21.62
N VAL A 424 27.06 1.35 22.15
CA VAL A 424 27.83 2.46 22.75
C VAL A 424 29.02 2.79 21.87
N VAL A 425 29.20 4.06 21.48
CA VAL A 425 30.31 4.51 20.64
C VAL A 425 31.20 5.52 21.36
N SER A 426 32.47 5.58 20.98
CA SER A 426 33.42 6.62 21.35
C SER A 426 33.41 7.78 20.34
N ALA A 427 34.00 8.92 20.71
CA ALA A 427 34.18 10.03 19.78
C ALA A 427 35.04 9.63 18.57
N GLY A 428 34.53 9.87 17.36
CA GLY A 428 35.17 9.48 16.09
C GLY A 428 35.15 7.98 15.80
N GLU A 429 34.49 7.16 16.63
CA GLU A 429 34.31 5.73 16.39
C GLU A 429 33.14 5.49 15.44
N THR A 430 33.34 4.64 14.44
CA THR A 430 32.25 4.07 13.63
C THR A 430 32.09 2.61 13.99
N LYS A 431 30.90 2.21 14.43
CA LYS A 431 30.54 0.80 14.59
C LYS A 431 29.93 0.28 13.31
N GLU A 432 30.50 -0.80 12.79
CA GLU A 432 29.91 -1.55 11.68
C GLU A 432 28.92 -2.57 12.21
N VAL A 433 27.68 -2.52 11.73
CA VAL A 433 26.60 -3.44 12.06
C VAL A 433 25.90 -3.86 10.78
N GLU A 434 25.56 -5.13 10.65
CA GLU A 434 24.62 -5.57 9.61
C GLU A 434 23.27 -5.77 10.30
N MET A 435 22.18 -5.47 9.60
CA MET A 435 20.84 -5.88 9.99
C MET A 435 20.31 -6.88 8.98
N VAL A 436 19.78 -8.01 9.43
CA VAL A 436 19.34 -9.10 8.56
C VAL A 436 17.94 -9.50 8.97
N PHE A 437 16.96 -9.31 8.08
CA PHE A 437 15.59 -9.70 8.37
C PHE A 437 15.49 -11.16 8.80
N ASN A 438 14.91 -11.37 9.97
CA ASN A 438 14.58 -12.68 10.51
C ASN A 438 13.72 -13.51 9.54
N GLY A 439 14.07 -14.77 9.32
CA GLY A 439 13.34 -15.70 8.48
C GLY A 439 14.14 -16.96 8.16
N TYR A 440 13.56 -18.12 8.41
CA TYR A 440 14.21 -19.40 8.09
C TYR A 440 14.48 -19.56 6.59
N LEU A 441 15.67 -20.07 6.26
CA LEU A 441 16.08 -20.46 4.90
C LEU A 441 15.62 -21.86 4.50
N ASP A 442 14.95 -22.58 5.40
CA ASP A 442 14.42 -23.93 5.21
C ASP A 442 12.92 -24.00 5.53
N GLY A 443 12.28 -25.13 5.20
CA GLY A 443 10.83 -25.24 5.29
C GLY A 443 10.09 -24.32 4.32
N ILE A 444 8.98 -23.74 4.77
CA ILE A 444 8.13 -22.88 3.94
C ILE A 444 8.79 -21.51 3.73
N GLN A 445 8.92 -21.11 2.47
CA GLN A 445 9.41 -19.77 2.08
C GLN A 445 8.23 -18.87 1.72
N TYR A 446 8.32 -17.59 2.09
CA TYR A 446 7.25 -16.61 1.97
C TYR A 446 7.81 -15.31 1.39
N THR A 447 7.46 -14.99 0.14
CA THR A 447 8.12 -13.94 -0.63
C THR A 447 7.11 -12.93 -1.16
N PRO A 448 7.03 -11.72 -0.58
CA PRO A 448 6.22 -10.63 -1.12
C PRO A 448 6.75 -10.14 -2.47
N LEU A 449 5.88 -10.05 -3.47
CA LEU A 449 6.17 -9.55 -4.81
C LEU A 449 5.80 -8.06 -4.90
N ILE A 450 6.81 -7.18 -4.83
CA ILE A 450 6.61 -5.73 -4.84
C ILE A 450 6.22 -5.24 -6.24
N SER A 451 5.21 -4.39 -6.35
CA SER A 451 4.71 -3.79 -7.60
C SER A 451 4.14 -4.78 -8.64
N ALA A 452 3.80 -5.99 -8.23
CA ALA A 452 3.25 -7.05 -9.08
C ALA A 452 1.94 -7.59 -8.48
N PHE A 453 0.84 -7.50 -9.24
CA PHE A 453 -0.44 -8.09 -8.86
C PHE A 453 -0.74 -9.32 -9.71
N VAL A 454 -0.55 -10.50 -9.14
CA VAL A 454 -0.86 -11.80 -9.75
C VAL A 454 -2.37 -12.02 -9.71
N MET A 455 -2.92 -12.40 -10.86
CA MET A 455 -4.33 -12.73 -11.05
C MET A 455 -4.56 -14.24 -11.06
N ASP A 456 -3.58 -15.01 -11.56
CA ASP A 456 -3.69 -16.46 -11.65
C ASP A 456 -2.32 -17.16 -11.54
N HIS A 457 -2.32 -18.39 -11.04
CA HIS A 457 -1.15 -19.24 -10.83
C HIS A 457 -1.33 -20.53 -11.60
N ALA A 458 -0.38 -20.85 -12.47
CA ALA A 458 -0.45 -22.07 -13.23
C ALA A 458 -0.27 -23.28 -12.30
N LYS A 459 -1.04 -24.34 -12.54
CA LYS A 459 -0.97 -25.58 -11.74
C LYS A 459 0.41 -26.26 -11.77
N ASN A 460 1.34 -25.88 -12.65
CA ASN A 460 2.73 -26.31 -12.59
C ASN A 460 3.52 -25.73 -11.41
N GLY A 461 3.00 -24.74 -10.69
CA GLY A 461 3.60 -24.13 -9.51
C GLY A 461 4.72 -23.13 -9.79
N LYS A 462 5.09 -22.89 -11.06
CA LYS A 462 6.30 -22.11 -11.42
C LYS A 462 6.04 -20.83 -12.20
N LYS A 463 4.81 -20.63 -12.67
CA LYS A 463 4.45 -19.49 -13.49
C LYS A 463 3.17 -18.85 -12.98
N ALA A 464 3.16 -17.54 -12.91
CA ALA A 464 1.99 -16.76 -12.53
C ALA A 464 1.73 -15.66 -13.57
N LEU A 465 0.47 -15.29 -13.75
CA LEU A 465 0.04 -14.22 -14.67
C LEU A 465 -0.50 -13.08 -13.83
N GLY A 466 -0.02 -11.87 -14.11
CA GLY A 466 -0.44 -10.69 -13.38
C GLY A 466 -0.46 -9.42 -14.21
N VAL A 467 -0.73 -8.31 -13.54
CA VAL A 467 -0.69 -6.95 -14.08
C VAL A 467 0.09 -6.04 -13.13
N THR A 468 0.88 -5.13 -13.69
CA THR A 468 1.51 -4.04 -12.93
C THR A 468 0.46 -3.04 -12.47
N SER A 469 0.83 -2.13 -11.56
CA SER A 469 -0.01 -0.99 -11.17
C SER A 469 -0.42 -0.10 -12.34
N SER A 470 0.41 -0.02 -13.39
CA SER A 470 0.13 0.69 -14.64
C SER A 470 -0.72 -0.12 -15.64
N GLY A 471 -1.19 -1.31 -15.25
CA GLY A 471 -2.02 -2.18 -16.07
C GLY A 471 -1.26 -2.97 -17.13
N ILE A 472 0.07 -3.03 -17.06
CA ILE A 472 0.88 -3.80 -18.00
C ILE A 472 0.87 -5.27 -17.56
N PRO A 473 0.40 -6.20 -18.40
CA PRO A 473 0.42 -7.61 -18.06
C PRO A 473 1.83 -8.20 -18.06
N PHE A 474 2.08 -9.14 -17.15
CA PHE A 474 3.34 -9.83 -17.02
C PHE A 474 3.16 -11.33 -16.73
N ILE A 475 4.18 -12.12 -17.07
CA ILE A 475 4.36 -13.48 -16.56
C ILE A 475 5.47 -13.45 -15.52
N TYR A 476 5.17 -13.93 -14.33
CA TYR A 476 6.16 -14.16 -13.28
C TYR A 476 6.68 -15.59 -13.38
N ASP A 477 8.00 -15.75 -13.38
CA ASP A 477 8.73 -16.99 -13.28
C ASP A 477 9.30 -17.14 -11.87
N SER A 478 8.69 -17.98 -11.05
CA SER A 478 9.22 -18.20 -9.70
C SER A 478 10.47 -19.07 -9.66
N ALA A 479 10.77 -19.82 -10.73
CA ALA A 479 12.00 -20.60 -10.76
C ALA A 479 13.25 -19.70 -10.88
N ASN A 480 13.10 -18.53 -11.48
CA ASN A 480 14.18 -17.58 -11.73
C ASN A 480 14.00 -16.24 -10.99
N ASN A 481 12.84 -16.03 -10.32
CA ASN A 481 12.42 -14.75 -9.77
C ASN A 481 12.39 -13.62 -10.82
N GLU A 482 11.89 -13.92 -12.01
CA GLU A 482 11.86 -13.00 -13.16
C GLU A 482 10.43 -12.58 -13.51
N ILE A 483 10.26 -11.30 -13.86
CA ILE A 483 9.00 -10.74 -14.36
C ILE A 483 9.18 -10.35 -15.83
N ASP A 484 8.49 -11.06 -16.71
CA ASP A 484 8.46 -10.76 -18.15
C ASP A 484 7.22 -9.93 -18.47
N THR A 485 7.41 -8.65 -18.78
CA THR A 485 6.30 -7.76 -19.20
C THR A 485 5.95 -7.94 -20.67
N LEU A 486 4.66 -7.82 -21.00
CA LEU A 486 4.16 -8.01 -22.36
C LEU A 486 3.75 -6.68 -22.96
N THR A 487 4.59 -6.19 -23.87
CA THR A 487 4.27 -5.05 -24.72
C THR A 487 4.27 -5.50 -26.19
N THR A 488 3.41 -4.90 -27.01
CA THR A 488 3.53 -5.03 -28.47
C THR A 488 4.92 -4.53 -28.93
N PRO A 489 5.42 -4.93 -30.11
CA PRO A 489 6.64 -4.35 -30.70
C PRO A 489 6.61 -2.82 -30.88
N GLN A 490 5.45 -2.19 -30.74
CA GLN A 490 5.21 -0.74 -30.80
C GLN A 490 4.97 -0.11 -29.40
N GLY A 491 5.10 -0.86 -28.31
CA GLY A 491 5.03 -0.35 -26.93
C GLY A 491 3.63 -0.29 -26.29
N TYR A 492 2.57 -0.75 -26.96
CA TYR A 492 1.22 -0.81 -26.38
C TYR A 492 1.01 -2.05 -25.51
N ALA A 493 0.24 -1.91 -24.43
CA ALA A 493 -0.22 -3.02 -23.60
C ALA A 493 -1.13 -3.95 -24.43
N LEU A 494 -0.87 -5.26 -24.37
CA LEU A 494 -1.64 -6.29 -25.09
C LEU A 494 -2.96 -6.66 -24.39
N LEU A 495 -3.08 -6.37 -23.09
CA LEU A 495 -4.25 -6.70 -22.26
C LEU A 495 -4.85 -5.45 -21.62
N SER A 496 -6.13 -5.52 -21.30
CA SER A 496 -6.88 -4.45 -20.62
C SER A 496 -7.74 -5.00 -19.47
N SER A 497 -7.48 -6.22 -18.96
CA SER A 497 -8.41 -6.90 -18.05
C SER A 497 -7.78 -7.46 -16.78
N THR A 498 -8.52 -7.39 -15.67
CA THR A 498 -8.23 -8.08 -14.40
C THR A 498 -8.64 -9.55 -14.35
N ASN A 499 -9.24 -10.07 -15.42
CA ASN A 499 -9.65 -11.47 -15.47
C ASN A 499 -8.86 -12.20 -16.55
N ALA A 500 -7.95 -13.05 -16.10
CA ALA A 500 -7.23 -13.98 -16.94
C ALA A 500 -7.05 -15.30 -16.19
N ALA A 501 -6.95 -16.39 -16.96
CA ALA A 501 -6.70 -17.72 -16.42
C ALA A 501 -5.70 -18.44 -17.32
N MET A 502 -4.78 -19.17 -16.74
CA MET A 502 -3.75 -19.94 -17.42
C MET A 502 -4.05 -21.41 -17.38
N ASN A 503 -3.67 -22.10 -18.45
CA ASN A 503 -3.68 -23.54 -18.42
C ASN A 503 -2.56 -24.07 -17.48
N LYS A 504 -2.67 -25.32 -17.07
CA LYS A 504 -1.75 -26.00 -16.12
C LYS A 504 -0.27 -25.76 -16.38
N THR A 505 0.16 -25.73 -17.64
CA THR A 505 1.57 -25.60 -18.02
C THR A 505 2.02 -24.16 -18.29
N ALA A 506 1.16 -23.16 -18.11
CA ALA A 506 1.41 -21.76 -18.49
C ALA A 506 1.89 -21.59 -19.95
N THR A 507 1.28 -22.35 -20.88
CA THR A 507 1.55 -22.20 -22.32
C THR A 507 0.47 -21.42 -23.04
N LYS A 508 -0.73 -21.33 -22.43
CA LYS A 508 -1.85 -20.54 -22.91
C LYS A 508 -2.51 -19.81 -21.75
N ALA A 509 -3.05 -18.63 -22.03
CA ALA A 509 -3.92 -17.88 -21.13
C ALA A 509 -5.21 -17.47 -21.83
N ALA A 510 -6.34 -17.62 -21.16
CA ALA A 510 -7.61 -16.99 -21.53
C ALA A 510 -7.62 -15.57 -20.95
N ILE A 511 -7.96 -14.57 -21.77
CA ILE A 511 -7.79 -13.14 -21.47
C ILE A 511 -8.94 -12.33 -22.05
N THR A 512 -9.01 -11.04 -21.72
CA THR A 512 -9.86 -10.06 -22.42
C THR A 512 -9.01 -8.93 -23.02
N ALA A 513 -9.26 -8.60 -24.29
CA ALA A 513 -8.44 -7.67 -25.06
C ALA A 513 -9.24 -6.83 -26.06
N HIS A 514 -8.64 -5.73 -26.50
CA HIS A 514 -9.14 -4.92 -27.62
C HIS A 514 -8.75 -5.57 -28.95
N PHE A 515 -9.75 -6.02 -29.70
CA PHE A 515 -9.53 -6.54 -31.05
C PHE A 515 -9.98 -5.57 -32.16
N ASN A 516 -10.64 -4.48 -31.79
CA ASN A 516 -11.09 -3.41 -32.67
C ASN A 516 -11.27 -2.10 -31.87
N ASP A 517 -11.55 -1.00 -32.57
CA ASP A 517 -11.61 0.35 -31.98
C ASP A 517 -13.02 0.77 -31.51
N ASN A 518 -13.93 -0.17 -31.23
CA ASN A 518 -15.31 0.15 -30.82
C ASN A 518 -15.45 0.45 -29.31
N GLY A 519 -14.36 0.37 -28.55
CA GLY A 519 -14.36 0.61 -27.10
C GLY A 519 -14.97 -0.52 -26.25
N ILE A 520 -15.25 -1.70 -26.85
CA ILE A 520 -15.74 -2.91 -26.17
C ILE A 520 -14.72 -4.04 -26.37
N MET A 521 -14.15 -4.51 -25.26
CA MET A 521 -13.21 -5.62 -25.26
C MET A 521 -13.91 -6.97 -25.47
N GLN A 522 -13.17 -7.95 -26.01
CA GLN A 522 -13.65 -9.32 -26.18
C GLN A 522 -12.67 -10.34 -25.59
N GLY A 523 -13.18 -11.53 -25.27
CA GLY A 523 -12.36 -12.66 -24.85
C GLY A 523 -11.39 -13.11 -25.94
N GLY A 524 -10.23 -13.60 -25.52
CA GLY A 524 -9.19 -14.13 -26.39
C GLY A 524 -8.41 -15.25 -25.72
N VAL A 525 -7.68 -16.01 -26.53
CA VAL A 525 -6.70 -16.99 -26.09
C VAL A 525 -5.33 -16.50 -26.53
N TRP A 526 -4.47 -16.27 -25.56
CA TRP A 526 -3.09 -15.92 -25.76
C TRP A 526 -2.23 -17.19 -25.71
N ASP A 527 -1.51 -17.47 -26.79
CA ASP A 527 -0.44 -18.46 -26.85
C ASP A 527 0.85 -17.80 -26.36
N ILE A 528 1.28 -18.18 -25.16
CA ILE A 528 2.35 -17.50 -24.42
C ILE A 528 3.69 -17.61 -25.15
N ASN A 529 3.97 -18.78 -25.72
CA ASN A 529 5.23 -19.05 -26.42
C ASN A 529 5.39 -18.26 -27.71
N SER A 530 4.30 -18.10 -28.48
CA SER A 530 4.35 -17.38 -29.77
C SER A 530 3.99 -15.91 -29.67
N GLY A 531 3.46 -15.45 -28.54
CA GLY A 531 2.91 -14.10 -28.37
C GLY A 531 1.60 -13.86 -29.14
N LYS A 532 1.03 -14.89 -29.78
CA LYS A 532 -0.16 -14.74 -30.62
C LYS A 532 -1.43 -14.72 -29.77
N VAL A 533 -2.29 -13.75 -30.03
CA VAL A 533 -3.64 -13.69 -29.45
C VAL A 533 -4.69 -14.05 -30.52
N SER A 534 -5.55 -15.01 -30.21
CA SER A 534 -6.70 -15.44 -31.02
C SER A 534 -8.00 -14.98 -30.36
N MET A 535 -8.90 -14.37 -31.12
CA MET A 535 -10.22 -13.91 -30.63
C MET A 535 -11.16 -15.09 -30.34
N LEU A 536 -11.96 -14.97 -29.28
CA LEU A 536 -13.09 -15.84 -28.99
C LEU A 536 -14.40 -15.24 -29.54
N GLU A 537 -15.26 -16.09 -30.10
CA GLU A 537 -16.52 -15.70 -30.73
C GLU A 537 -17.48 -15.03 -29.73
N ASP A 538 -18.08 -13.93 -30.18
CA ASP A 538 -19.18 -13.26 -29.48
C ASP A 538 -20.50 -13.51 -30.21
N LEU A 539 -21.42 -14.19 -29.54
CA LEU A 539 -22.73 -14.54 -30.10
C LEU A 539 -23.64 -13.34 -30.34
N THR A 540 -23.27 -12.14 -29.85
CA THR A 540 -24.00 -10.88 -30.05
C THR A 540 -23.29 -9.91 -30.99
N GLY A 541 -22.17 -10.32 -31.58
CA GLY A 541 -21.43 -9.53 -32.54
C GLY A 541 -20.74 -8.29 -31.96
N ASN A 542 -20.30 -8.32 -30.70
CA ASN A 542 -19.60 -7.21 -30.02
C ASN A 542 -20.48 -5.95 -29.93
N THR A 543 -21.73 -6.13 -29.50
CA THR A 543 -22.70 -5.03 -29.31
C THR A 543 -23.16 -4.91 -27.86
N CYS A 544 -23.24 -6.03 -27.14
CA CYS A 544 -23.59 -6.07 -25.73
C CYS A 544 -22.35 -6.06 -24.84
N SER A 545 -22.41 -5.40 -23.70
CA SER A 545 -21.27 -5.28 -22.80
C SER A 545 -21.66 -5.12 -21.33
N LEU A 546 -20.70 -5.31 -20.44
CA LEU A 546 -20.79 -4.91 -19.04
C LEU A 546 -19.68 -3.91 -18.75
N SER A 547 -20.02 -2.82 -18.06
CA SER A 547 -19.05 -1.83 -17.60
C SER A 547 -18.40 -2.27 -16.29
N SER A 548 -17.09 -2.02 -16.17
CA SER A 548 -16.29 -2.24 -14.98
C SER A 548 -15.27 -1.12 -14.82
N GLN A 549 -14.48 -1.13 -13.74
CA GLN A 549 -13.38 -0.19 -13.54
C GLN A 549 -12.32 -0.26 -14.65
N GLN A 550 -12.21 -1.37 -15.40
CA GLN A 550 -11.25 -1.53 -16.50
C GLN A 550 -11.87 -1.30 -17.89
N GLY A 551 -13.11 -0.81 -17.96
CA GLY A 551 -13.83 -0.56 -19.21
C GLY A 551 -14.94 -1.56 -19.50
N ASN A 552 -15.40 -1.56 -20.76
CA ASN A 552 -16.54 -2.34 -21.21
C ASN A 552 -16.06 -3.62 -21.90
N SER A 553 -16.64 -4.77 -21.54
CA SER A 553 -16.36 -6.05 -22.22
C SER A 553 -17.64 -6.78 -22.62
N SER A 554 -17.62 -7.44 -23.79
CA SER A 554 -18.74 -8.28 -24.24
C SER A 554 -18.75 -9.69 -23.63
N HIS A 555 -17.62 -10.05 -23.03
CA HIS A 555 -17.40 -11.31 -22.34
C HIS A 555 -16.83 -11.08 -20.94
N SER A 556 -17.08 -12.02 -20.05
CA SER A 556 -16.32 -12.17 -18.81
C SER A 556 -15.69 -13.55 -18.84
N ILE A 557 -14.37 -13.61 -19.04
CA ILE A 557 -13.59 -14.84 -18.96
C ILE A 557 -13.32 -15.14 -17.49
N TRP A 558 -13.42 -16.41 -17.10
CA TRP A 558 -13.22 -16.82 -15.71
C TRP A 558 -12.21 -17.95 -15.55
N ASP A 559 -12.18 -18.95 -16.43
CA ASP A 559 -11.28 -20.10 -16.27
C ASP A 559 -10.96 -20.82 -17.61
N ILE A 560 -9.92 -21.64 -17.61
CA ILE A 560 -9.48 -22.47 -18.73
C ILE A 560 -9.02 -23.86 -18.24
N ASP A 561 -9.34 -24.93 -18.97
CA ASP A 561 -8.92 -26.27 -18.60
C ASP A 561 -7.39 -26.47 -18.68
N ASP A 562 -6.88 -27.51 -18.03
CA ASP A 562 -5.44 -27.80 -17.95
C ASP A 562 -4.77 -27.89 -19.33
N SER A 563 -5.51 -28.38 -20.33
CA SER A 563 -4.99 -28.56 -21.69
C SER A 563 -5.08 -27.29 -22.56
N GLY A 564 -5.74 -26.24 -22.08
CA GLY A 564 -5.90 -24.98 -22.79
C GLY A 564 -6.77 -25.09 -24.05
N LYS A 565 -7.84 -25.89 -23.98
CA LYS A 565 -8.79 -26.18 -25.06
C LYS A 565 -10.20 -25.67 -24.76
N VAL A 566 -10.60 -25.61 -23.50
CA VAL A 566 -11.94 -25.25 -23.05
C VAL A 566 -11.80 -24.00 -22.18
N VAL A 567 -12.37 -22.89 -22.64
CA VAL A 567 -12.47 -21.65 -21.86
C VAL A 567 -13.90 -21.49 -21.40
N VAL A 568 -14.10 -21.08 -20.15
CA VAL A 568 -15.45 -20.85 -19.60
C VAL A 568 -15.63 -19.42 -19.15
N GLY A 569 -16.88 -18.98 -19.21
CA GLY A 569 -17.23 -17.66 -18.73
C GLY A 569 -18.66 -17.25 -19.06
N THR A 570 -18.85 -15.98 -19.41
CA THR A 570 -20.18 -15.39 -19.62
C THR A 570 -20.22 -14.57 -20.91
N THR A 571 -21.24 -14.81 -21.74
CA THR A 571 -21.62 -13.93 -22.84
C THR A 571 -22.77 -13.02 -22.43
N ARG A 572 -22.75 -11.78 -22.91
CA ARG A 572 -23.79 -10.77 -22.65
C ARG A 572 -24.85 -10.82 -23.73
N PHE A 573 -26.12 -10.93 -23.37
CA PHE A 573 -27.27 -10.89 -24.28
C PHE A 573 -28.18 -9.69 -23.97
N PRO A 574 -28.87 -9.10 -24.95
CA PRO A 574 -29.70 -7.93 -24.70
C PRO A 574 -30.95 -8.26 -23.87
N TYR A 575 -31.39 -7.31 -23.03
CA TYR A 575 -32.58 -7.49 -22.19
C TYR A 575 -33.90 -7.59 -22.93
N ASP A 576 -33.95 -7.27 -24.23
CA ASP A 576 -35.16 -7.39 -25.04
C ASP A 576 -35.29 -8.77 -25.72
N GLY A 577 -34.26 -9.63 -25.61
CA GLY A 577 -34.21 -10.95 -26.24
C GLY A 577 -33.86 -10.93 -27.74
N SER A 578 -33.36 -9.81 -28.25
CA SER A 578 -32.79 -9.73 -29.60
C SER A 578 -31.40 -10.39 -29.69
N ASN A 579 -30.80 -10.40 -30.89
CA ASN A 579 -29.47 -11.00 -31.11
C ASN A 579 -28.31 -9.98 -30.99
N SER A 580 -28.60 -8.71 -30.72
CA SER A 580 -27.60 -7.65 -30.62
C SER A 580 -28.16 -6.47 -29.82
N CYS A 581 -27.35 -5.84 -28.97
CA CYS A 581 -27.78 -4.65 -28.24
C CYS A 581 -27.89 -3.44 -29.18
N ALA A 582 -28.90 -2.60 -28.96
CA ALA A 582 -29.05 -1.35 -29.72
C ALA A 582 -27.91 -0.36 -29.37
N PRO A 583 -27.60 0.62 -30.25
CA PRO A 583 -26.60 1.64 -29.97
C PRO A 583 -26.91 2.39 -28.66
N GLY A 584 -25.94 2.42 -27.74
CA GLY A 584 -26.10 3.03 -26.41
C GLY A 584 -26.77 2.14 -25.36
N GLU A 585 -27.22 0.93 -25.73
CA GLU A 585 -27.87 -0.02 -24.83
C GLU A 585 -26.98 -1.21 -24.45
N GLY A 586 -25.68 -1.17 -24.77
CA GLY A 586 -24.75 -2.27 -24.51
C GLY A 586 -24.74 -2.75 -23.04
N SER A 587 -24.85 -1.81 -22.09
CA SER A 587 -24.90 -2.09 -20.64
C SER A 587 -26.21 -2.71 -20.14
N PHE A 588 -27.25 -2.72 -20.97
CA PHE A 588 -28.55 -3.31 -20.66
C PHE A 588 -28.59 -4.77 -21.15
N SER A 589 -27.72 -5.59 -20.57
CA SER A 589 -27.54 -7.00 -20.94
C SER A 589 -27.66 -7.97 -19.77
N ILE A 590 -28.03 -9.22 -20.08
CA ILE A 590 -28.04 -10.37 -19.17
C ILE A 590 -26.83 -11.27 -19.44
N GLY A 591 -26.21 -11.78 -18.37
CA GLY A 591 -25.15 -12.77 -18.47
C GLY A 591 -25.71 -14.19 -18.62
N ILE A 592 -25.26 -14.89 -19.66
CA ILE A 592 -25.55 -16.31 -19.91
C ILE A 592 -24.23 -17.08 -19.94
N PRO A 593 -24.14 -18.24 -19.28
CA PRO A 593 -22.91 -19.02 -19.22
C PRO A 593 -22.54 -19.60 -20.58
N THR A 594 -21.27 -19.45 -20.95
CA THR A 594 -20.74 -19.81 -22.26
C THR A 594 -19.42 -20.56 -22.11
N VAL A 595 -19.22 -21.52 -23.01
CA VAL A 595 -17.95 -22.23 -23.21
C VAL A 595 -17.40 -21.88 -24.58
N TRP A 596 -16.09 -21.72 -24.69
CA TRP A 596 -15.39 -21.56 -25.95
C TRP A 596 -14.39 -22.69 -26.18
N ASP A 597 -14.33 -23.16 -27.42
CA ASP A 597 -13.22 -23.98 -27.89
C ASP A 597 -12.04 -23.05 -28.22
N ALA A 598 -10.97 -23.14 -27.42
CA ALA A 598 -9.80 -22.29 -27.53
C ALA A 598 -9.01 -22.46 -28.84
N SER A 599 -9.20 -23.58 -29.55
CA SER A 599 -8.51 -23.87 -30.80
C SER A 599 -9.21 -23.27 -32.01
N THR A 600 -10.54 -23.20 -31.97
CA THR A 600 -11.38 -22.69 -33.06
C THR A 600 -11.97 -21.30 -32.78
N GLY A 601 -11.96 -20.86 -31.51
CA GLY A 601 -12.60 -19.65 -31.02
C GLY A 601 -14.12 -19.76 -30.87
N LYS A 602 -14.75 -20.89 -31.24
CA LYS A 602 -16.21 -21.00 -31.30
C LYS A 602 -16.88 -21.03 -29.93
N ALA A 603 -17.97 -20.29 -29.79
CA ALA A 603 -18.77 -20.20 -28.58
C ALA A 603 -19.91 -21.23 -28.58
N THR A 604 -20.24 -21.76 -27.40
CA THR A 604 -21.40 -22.63 -27.16
C THR A 604 -22.02 -22.26 -25.81
N LEU A 605 -23.33 -21.96 -25.80
CA LEU A 605 -24.05 -21.71 -24.55
C LEU A 605 -24.22 -23.02 -23.77
N LEU A 606 -24.04 -22.96 -22.45
CA LEU A 606 -24.32 -24.11 -21.60
C LEU A 606 -25.82 -24.38 -21.52
N GLU A 607 -26.20 -25.65 -21.60
CA GLU A 607 -27.60 -26.08 -21.57
C GLU A 607 -28.25 -25.83 -20.19
N GLY A 608 -29.58 -25.79 -20.16
CA GLY A 608 -30.35 -25.64 -18.92
C GLY A 608 -30.46 -24.21 -18.38
N VAL A 609 -29.92 -23.20 -19.09
CA VAL A 609 -30.16 -21.77 -18.77
C VAL A 609 -30.89 -21.10 -19.92
N LYS A 610 -32.02 -20.44 -19.63
CA LYS A 610 -32.83 -19.71 -20.62
C LYS A 610 -33.08 -18.27 -20.19
N ALA A 611 -33.05 -17.35 -21.14
CA ALA A 611 -33.54 -16.00 -20.93
C ALA A 611 -35.08 -15.98 -20.95
N VAL A 612 -35.69 -15.55 -19.84
CA VAL A 612 -37.16 -15.50 -19.64
C VAL A 612 -37.60 -14.08 -19.32
N ASP A 613 -38.88 -13.78 -19.55
CA ASP A 613 -39.43 -12.47 -19.15
C ASP A 613 -39.36 -12.29 -17.64
N ARG A 614 -38.95 -11.10 -17.19
CA ARG A 614 -38.88 -10.76 -15.78
C ARG A 614 -40.22 -10.91 -15.10
N SER A 615 -40.17 -11.38 -13.85
CA SER A 615 -41.36 -11.46 -12.98
C SER A 615 -41.96 -10.08 -12.66
N TYR A 616 -41.16 -9.01 -12.72
CA TYR A 616 -41.58 -7.63 -12.52
C TYR A 616 -40.80 -6.66 -13.40
N GLY A 617 -41.49 -5.67 -13.98
CA GLY A 617 -40.90 -4.69 -14.90
C GLY A 617 -40.78 -5.20 -16.34
N SER A 618 -39.97 -4.51 -17.15
CA SER A 618 -39.67 -4.88 -18.54
C SER A 618 -38.26 -5.47 -18.65
N GLY A 619 -38.08 -6.47 -19.51
CA GLY A 619 -36.79 -7.07 -19.85
C GLY A 619 -36.70 -8.56 -19.52
N LYS A 620 -35.52 -9.15 -19.77
CA LYS A 620 -35.20 -10.56 -19.48
C LYS A 620 -34.46 -10.76 -18.15
N GLU A 621 -34.59 -11.95 -17.59
CA GLU A 621 -33.79 -12.54 -16.52
C GLU A 621 -33.45 -13.99 -16.86
N ALA A 622 -32.59 -14.64 -16.08
CA ALA A 622 -32.13 -16.00 -16.36
C ALA A 622 -32.97 -16.99 -15.55
N ALA A 623 -33.40 -18.06 -16.21
CA ALA A 623 -34.07 -19.19 -15.59
C ALA A 623 -33.18 -20.44 -15.69
N ILE A 624 -33.06 -21.13 -14.56
CA ILE A 624 -32.50 -22.46 -14.43
C ILE A 624 -33.62 -23.45 -14.78
N MET A 625 -33.35 -24.34 -15.73
CA MET A 625 -34.33 -25.23 -16.35
C MET A 625 -33.91 -26.69 -16.21
N ASP A 626 -34.87 -27.56 -15.90
CA ASP A 626 -34.76 -29.01 -16.10
C ASP A 626 -35.70 -29.41 -17.24
N GLY A 627 -35.12 -29.61 -18.43
CA GLY A 627 -35.84 -29.71 -19.69
C GLY A 627 -36.69 -28.46 -19.97
N ASP A 628 -38.01 -28.62 -19.87
CA ASP A 628 -38.99 -27.53 -20.04
C ASP A 628 -39.54 -26.98 -18.71
N THR A 629 -39.12 -27.54 -17.58
CA THR A 629 -39.56 -27.11 -16.25
C THR A 629 -38.61 -26.07 -15.70
N GLU A 630 -39.15 -24.90 -15.33
CA GLU A 630 -38.38 -23.88 -14.64
C GLU A 630 -38.20 -24.27 -13.17
N ILE A 631 -36.95 -24.38 -12.72
CA ILE A 631 -36.60 -24.68 -11.34
C ILE A 631 -36.52 -23.38 -10.53
N ARG A 632 -35.80 -22.38 -11.06
CA ARG A 632 -35.45 -21.17 -10.32
C ARG A 632 -35.11 -20.00 -11.25
N ARG A 633 -35.47 -18.79 -10.86
CA ARG A 633 -35.13 -17.53 -11.54
C ARG A 633 -34.03 -16.78 -10.82
N THR A 634 -33.18 -16.12 -11.60
CA THR A 634 -32.01 -15.36 -11.15
C THR A 634 -31.75 -14.19 -12.10
N ALA A 635 -31.13 -13.12 -11.63
CA ALA A 635 -30.87 -11.94 -12.47
C ALA A 635 -29.84 -12.26 -13.56
N TRP A 636 -28.85 -13.10 -13.24
CA TRP A 636 -27.83 -13.58 -14.16
C TRP A 636 -27.26 -14.93 -13.72
N VAL A 637 -26.62 -15.62 -14.67
CA VAL A 637 -25.88 -16.86 -14.46
C VAL A 637 -24.52 -16.75 -15.15
N ARG A 638 -23.47 -17.27 -14.53
CA ARG A 638 -22.14 -17.38 -15.15
C ARG A 638 -21.52 -18.75 -14.92
N ALA A 639 -20.64 -19.15 -15.83
CA ALA A 639 -19.69 -20.24 -15.59
C ALA A 639 -18.42 -19.65 -14.95
N ASP A 640 -17.97 -20.25 -13.86
CA ASP A 640 -16.90 -19.76 -13.00
C ASP A 640 -15.61 -20.56 -13.15
N ARG A 641 -15.70 -21.90 -13.12
CA ARG A 641 -14.55 -22.80 -13.13
C ARG A 641 -14.77 -23.99 -14.06
N VAL A 642 -13.69 -24.59 -14.54
CA VAL A 642 -13.70 -25.81 -15.35
C VAL A 642 -12.68 -26.81 -14.80
N SER A 643 -13.04 -28.09 -14.75
CA SER A 643 -12.13 -29.16 -14.33
C SER A 643 -10.94 -29.28 -15.29
N GLY A 644 -9.82 -29.82 -14.81
CA GLY A 644 -8.61 -30.01 -15.63
C GLY A 644 -8.86 -30.80 -16.92
N ASN A 645 -9.78 -31.77 -16.89
CA ASN A 645 -10.19 -32.53 -18.07
C ASN A 645 -11.28 -31.87 -18.96
N GLY A 646 -11.78 -30.69 -18.59
CA GLY A 646 -12.76 -29.93 -19.36
C GLY A 646 -14.21 -30.43 -19.31
N THR A 647 -14.54 -31.41 -18.47
CA THR A 647 -15.86 -32.10 -18.50
C THR A 647 -16.84 -31.62 -17.43
N THR A 648 -16.34 -31.04 -16.35
CA THR A 648 -17.15 -30.50 -15.25
C THR A 648 -16.93 -29.01 -15.14
N ILE A 649 -18.02 -28.25 -15.13
CA ILE A 649 -17.99 -26.78 -15.04
C ILE A 649 -18.85 -26.39 -13.85
N THR A 650 -18.38 -25.48 -13.01
CA THR A 650 -19.23 -24.88 -11.97
C THR A 650 -19.56 -23.45 -12.32
N GLY A 651 -20.63 -22.95 -11.73
CA GLY A 651 -21.11 -21.60 -11.97
C GLY A 651 -21.87 -21.05 -10.78
N SER A 652 -22.13 -19.75 -10.85
CA SER A 652 -22.83 -19.01 -9.82
C SER A 652 -23.98 -18.20 -10.40
N THR A 653 -24.96 -17.96 -9.55
CA THR A 653 -26.15 -17.17 -9.86
C THR A 653 -26.35 -16.11 -8.80
N ASN A 654 -26.55 -14.86 -9.24
CA ASN A 654 -26.58 -13.66 -8.41
C ASN A 654 -25.36 -13.48 -7.47
N GLY A 655 -24.25 -14.18 -7.74
CA GLY A 655 -23.00 -14.08 -6.97
C GLY A 655 -23.05 -14.72 -5.59
N TYR A 656 -24.05 -15.56 -5.31
CA TYR A 656 -24.21 -16.20 -4.00
C TYR A 656 -24.53 -17.70 -4.08
N THR A 657 -25.38 -18.12 -5.01
CA THR A 657 -25.78 -19.53 -5.10
C THR A 657 -25.08 -20.22 -6.25
N GLN A 658 -24.90 -21.54 -6.18
CA GLN A 658 -24.16 -22.29 -7.19
C GLN A 658 -25.02 -23.23 -8.04
N ILE A 659 -24.44 -23.55 -9.20
CA ILE A 659 -24.87 -24.58 -10.14
C ILE A 659 -23.63 -25.28 -10.73
N ALA A 660 -23.83 -26.41 -11.39
CA ALA A 660 -22.76 -27.11 -12.10
C ALA A 660 -23.27 -27.76 -13.39
N TRP A 661 -22.36 -28.02 -14.33
CA TRP A 661 -22.59 -28.84 -15.51
C TRP A 661 -21.62 -30.01 -15.49
N VAL A 662 -22.15 -31.23 -15.38
CA VAL A 662 -21.37 -32.46 -15.37
C VAL A 662 -21.61 -33.17 -16.69
N ASN A 663 -20.58 -33.29 -17.54
CA ASN A 663 -20.72 -33.80 -18.91
C ASN A 663 -21.82 -33.08 -19.71
N GLY A 664 -21.94 -31.78 -19.52
CA GLY A 664 -22.94 -30.92 -20.16
C GLY A 664 -24.33 -30.92 -19.50
N GLN A 665 -24.59 -31.76 -18.51
CA GLN A 665 -25.87 -31.81 -17.80
C GLN A 665 -25.87 -30.87 -16.60
N LEU A 666 -26.85 -29.96 -16.55
CA LEU A 666 -27.01 -28.99 -15.47
C LEU A 666 -27.49 -29.65 -14.17
N VAL A 667 -26.91 -29.24 -13.05
CA VAL A 667 -27.27 -29.59 -11.68
C VAL A 667 -27.40 -28.29 -10.87
N ASP A 668 -28.56 -28.05 -10.25
CA ASP A 668 -28.77 -26.90 -9.34
C ASP A 668 -28.24 -27.25 -7.95
N THR A 669 -26.91 -27.20 -7.80
CA THR A 669 -26.20 -27.62 -6.57
C THR A 669 -26.61 -26.81 -5.34
N TYR A 670 -27.10 -25.58 -5.50
CA TYR A 670 -27.72 -24.84 -4.40
C TYR A 670 -29.00 -25.51 -3.88
N THR A 671 -29.91 -25.87 -4.78
CA THR A 671 -31.20 -26.48 -4.39
C THR A 671 -30.99 -27.90 -3.85
N GLU A 672 -30.06 -28.66 -4.42
CA GLU A 672 -29.79 -30.05 -4.01
C GLU A 672 -28.95 -30.15 -2.74
N TYR A 673 -27.91 -29.33 -2.61
CA TYR A 673 -26.87 -29.50 -1.57
C TYR A 673 -26.63 -28.27 -0.71
N GLY A 674 -27.32 -27.15 -0.99
CA GLY A 674 -27.09 -25.88 -0.32
C GLY A 674 -25.79 -25.19 -0.73
N ALA A 675 -25.25 -25.48 -1.92
CA ALA A 675 -23.98 -24.92 -2.40
C ALA A 675 -24.03 -23.39 -2.63
N ILE A 676 -23.11 -22.67 -1.99
CA ILE A 676 -23.01 -21.19 -2.02
C ILE A 676 -21.58 -20.72 -2.34
N ASP A 677 -21.45 -19.43 -2.59
CA ASP A 677 -20.22 -18.69 -2.86
C ASP A 677 -19.42 -19.26 -4.05
N ASN A 678 -18.17 -19.67 -3.82
CA ASN A 678 -17.24 -20.21 -4.82
C ASN A 678 -17.05 -21.72 -4.68
N SER A 679 -16.52 -22.36 -5.72
CA SER A 679 -16.26 -23.80 -5.75
C SER A 679 -14.89 -24.09 -6.35
N VAL A 680 -14.34 -25.25 -5.98
CA VAL A 680 -13.10 -25.81 -6.50
C VAL A 680 -13.37 -27.24 -6.98
N ILE A 681 -12.65 -27.68 -8.01
CA ILE A 681 -12.97 -28.92 -8.74
C ILE A 681 -11.70 -29.78 -8.87
N SER A 682 -11.81 -31.09 -8.70
CA SER A 682 -10.69 -32.01 -8.95
C SER A 682 -10.30 -32.02 -10.44
N GLU A 683 -9.05 -32.41 -10.74
CA GLU A 683 -8.53 -32.47 -12.12
C GLU A 683 -9.47 -33.29 -13.03
N ASP A 684 -9.97 -34.42 -12.53
CA ASP A 684 -10.86 -35.34 -13.24
C ASP A 684 -12.34 -34.90 -13.26
N GLY A 685 -12.70 -33.81 -12.58
CA GLY A 685 -14.08 -33.32 -12.49
C GLY A 685 -14.99 -34.15 -11.59
N ARG A 686 -14.47 -35.15 -10.88
CA ARG A 686 -15.29 -36.02 -10.03
C ARG A 686 -15.73 -35.35 -8.73
N TYR A 687 -14.87 -34.54 -8.13
CA TYR A 687 -15.13 -33.94 -6.83
C TYR A 687 -15.24 -32.43 -6.96
N VAL A 688 -16.28 -31.85 -6.36
CA VAL A 688 -16.49 -30.40 -6.30
C VAL A 688 -16.65 -30.01 -4.85
N ALA A 689 -15.79 -29.12 -4.34
CA ALA A 689 -15.93 -28.57 -3.00
C ALA A 689 -16.54 -27.16 -3.04
N PHE A 690 -17.44 -26.88 -2.10
CA PHE A 690 -18.16 -25.60 -2.01
C PHE A 690 -18.55 -25.28 -0.56
N GLY A 691 -18.69 -23.97 -0.28
CA GLY A 691 -19.37 -23.52 0.94
C GLY A 691 -20.84 -23.95 0.92
N SER A 692 -21.42 -24.28 2.06
CA SER A 692 -22.76 -24.83 2.14
C SER A 692 -23.66 -24.13 3.16
N ILE A 693 -24.96 -24.12 2.89
CA ILE A 693 -25.99 -23.54 3.76
C ILE A 693 -27.15 -24.50 3.97
N GLU A 694 -27.68 -24.55 5.19
CA GLU A 694 -28.89 -25.30 5.53
C GLU A 694 -29.76 -24.45 6.46
N ASN A 695 -31.06 -24.37 6.17
CA ASN A 695 -32.00 -23.55 6.96
C ASN A 695 -31.54 -22.10 7.18
N ARG A 696 -30.90 -21.50 6.16
CA ARG A 696 -30.28 -20.15 6.19
C ARG A 696 -29.09 -20.01 7.16
N ARG A 697 -28.45 -21.11 7.53
CA ARG A 697 -27.27 -21.13 8.41
C ARG A 697 -26.10 -21.81 7.71
N PRO A 698 -24.92 -21.20 7.66
CA PRO A 698 -23.76 -21.84 7.04
C PRO A 698 -23.40 -23.15 7.75
N GLN A 699 -23.07 -24.17 6.96
CA GLN A 699 -22.73 -25.53 7.41
C GLN A 699 -21.26 -25.87 7.10
N GLY A 700 -20.43 -24.87 6.83
CA GLY A 700 -19.04 -25.09 6.41
C GLY A 700 -18.95 -25.61 4.97
N VAL A 701 -17.87 -26.32 4.66
CA VAL A 701 -17.55 -26.79 3.32
C VAL A 701 -17.94 -28.26 3.13
N LYS A 702 -18.54 -28.55 1.98
CA LYS A 702 -18.90 -29.91 1.53
C LYS A 702 -18.15 -30.25 0.24
N VAL A 703 -17.83 -31.54 0.08
CA VAL A 703 -17.30 -32.11 -1.15
C VAL A 703 -18.38 -33.01 -1.77
N TRP A 704 -18.81 -32.67 -2.98
CA TRP A 704 -19.76 -33.43 -3.78
C TRP A 704 -19.05 -34.36 -4.75
N ASP A 705 -19.42 -35.64 -4.76
CA ASP A 705 -18.99 -36.62 -5.76
C ASP A 705 -20.01 -36.63 -6.91
N THR A 706 -19.62 -36.05 -8.05
CA THR A 706 -20.46 -35.88 -9.25
C THR A 706 -20.91 -37.20 -9.87
N THR A 707 -20.24 -38.31 -9.54
CA THR A 707 -20.59 -39.64 -10.07
C THR A 707 -21.62 -40.37 -9.21
N THR A 708 -21.64 -40.12 -7.89
CA THR A 708 -22.54 -40.81 -6.96
C THR A 708 -23.67 -39.92 -6.44
N GLY A 709 -23.54 -38.60 -6.56
CA GLY A 709 -24.48 -37.63 -6.00
C GLY A 709 -24.32 -37.43 -4.48
N ASN A 710 -23.39 -38.12 -3.83
CA ASN A 710 -23.18 -38.02 -2.40
C ASN A 710 -22.33 -36.79 -2.04
N THR A 711 -22.56 -36.25 -0.85
CA THR A 711 -21.73 -35.19 -0.27
C THR A 711 -21.01 -35.67 0.99
N LYS A 712 -19.79 -35.20 1.20
CA LYS A 712 -18.99 -35.37 2.42
C LYS A 712 -18.75 -34.00 3.04
N GLU A 713 -19.09 -33.84 4.31
CA GLU A 713 -18.75 -32.64 5.06
C GLU A 713 -17.27 -32.67 5.46
N ILE A 714 -16.56 -31.58 5.19
CA ILE A 714 -15.16 -31.40 5.61
C ILE A 714 -15.02 -30.28 6.66
N GLY A 715 -16.13 -29.76 7.16
CA GLY A 715 -16.18 -28.79 8.25
C GLY A 715 -15.83 -27.36 7.83
N SER A 716 -15.39 -26.57 8.80
CA SER A 716 -14.99 -25.17 8.63
C SER A 716 -13.93 -24.80 9.67
N LEU A 717 -13.47 -23.55 9.63
CA LEU A 717 -12.84 -22.90 10.77
C LEU A 717 -13.79 -22.80 11.96
N ARG A 718 -13.27 -22.41 13.14
CA ARG A 718 -14.03 -22.31 14.38
C ARG A 718 -14.15 -20.87 14.85
N TRP A 719 -15.34 -20.49 15.31
CA TRP A 719 -15.60 -19.21 15.96
C TRP A 719 -14.77 -19.05 17.24
N CYS A 720 -14.29 -17.84 17.50
CA CYS A 720 -13.52 -17.45 18.69
C CYS A 720 -12.17 -18.18 18.88
N GLU A 721 -11.87 -19.17 18.04
CA GLU A 721 -10.56 -19.82 17.93
C GLU A 721 -9.82 -19.28 16.70
N HIS A 722 -10.48 -19.29 15.53
CA HIS A 722 -9.89 -18.86 14.26
C HIS A 722 -10.55 -17.60 13.71
N VAL A 723 -11.89 -17.49 13.84
CA VAL A 723 -12.67 -16.40 13.25
C VAL A 723 -13.38 -15.62 14.36
N PRO A 724 -13.24 -14.28 14.44
CA PRO A 724 -13.97 -13.49 15.42
C PRO A 724 -15.47 -13.53 15.14
N ALA A 725 -16.28 -13.66 16.21
CA ALA A 725 -17.73 -13.68 16.12
C ALA A 725 -18.29 -12.27 16.40
N ILE A 726 -18.18 -11.39 15.40
CA ILE A 726 -18.67 -10.02 15.49
C ILE A 726 -19.98 -9.88 14.70
N ASN A 727 -21.03 -9.42 15.37
CA ASN A 727 -22.32 -9.15 14.73
C ASN A 727 -22.93 -7.85 15.30
N LEU A 728 -23.35 -6.93 14.43
CA LEU A 728 -23.90 -5.62 14.79
C LEU A 728 -23.02 -4.88 15.84
N TRP A 729 -21.71 -4.81 15.59
CA TRP A 729 -20.72 -4.18 16.47
C TRP A 729 -20.54 -4.83 17.85
N THR A 730 -21.15 -5.99 18.09
CA THR A 730 -20.97 -6.78 19.31
C THR A 730 -19.98 -7.89 19.04
N ASP A 731 -18.88 -7.92 19.81
CA ASP A 731 -17.93 -9.02 19.84
C ASP A 731 -18.38 -10.09 20.84
N TYR A 732 -18.91 -11.20 20.33
CA TYR A 732 -19.39 -12.30 21.18
C TYR A 732 -18.24 -13.12 21.77
N CYS A 733 -17.08 -13.14 21.12
CA CYS A 733 -15.90 -13.80 21.67
C CYS A 733 -15.40 -13.04 22.91
N GLY A 734 -15.37 -11.71 22.83
CA GLY A 734 -15.06 -10.83 23.98
C GLY A 734 -16.07 -10.95 25.14
N LEU A 735 -17.28 -11.44 24.87
CA LEU A 735 -18.29 -11.74 25.90
C LEU A 735 -18.15 -13.14 26.53
N GLY A 736 -17.17 -13.93 26.09
CA GLY A 736 -16.86 -15.25 26.64
C GLY A 736 -17.65 -16.41 26.04
N TYR A 737 -18.32 -16.21 24.89
CA TYR A 737 -18.97 -17.31 24.18
C TYR A 737 -17.94 -18.23 23.51
N SER A 738 -18.17 -19.53 23.61
CA SER A 738 -17.43 -20.57 22.90
C SER A 738 -17.98 -20.83 21.49
N HIS A 739 -17.21 -21.54 20.66
CA HIS A 739 -17.66 -21.98 19.34
C HIS A 739 -18.99 -22.74 19.40
N ASP A 740 -19.09 -23.75 20.27
CA ASP A 740 -20.25 -24.64 20.34
C ASP A 740 -21.50 -23.85 20.78
N GLU A 741 -21.37 -22.94 21.75
CA GLU A 741 -22.46 -22.07 22.19
C GLU A 741 -22.95 -21.14 21.06
N LEU A 742 -22.05 -20.60 20.24
CA LEU A 742 -22.44 -19.76 19.10
C LEU A 742 -23.17 -20.55 18.02
N VAL A 743 -22.69 -21.77 17.73
CA VAL A 743 -23.36 -22.69 16.80
C VAL A 743 -24.77 -23.00 17.30
N ASP A 744 -24.92 -23.31 18.59
CA ASP A 744 -26.21 -23.59 19.24
C ASP A 744 -27.16 -22.37 19.26
N LEU A 745 -26.61 -21.16 19.42
CA LEU A 745 -27.35 -19.89 19.29
C LEU A 745 -27.79 -19.60 17.85
N GLY A 746 -27.34 -20.40 16.88
CA GLY A 746 -27.78 -20.34 15.50
C GLY A 746 -26.91 -19.48 14.59
N PHE A 747 -25.66 -19.18 14.98
CA PHE A 747 -24.69 -18.57 14.06
C PHE A 747 -24.35 -19.50 12.88
N GLY A 748 -24.49 -20.82 13.07
CA GLY A 748 -23.93 -21.80 12.14
C GLY A 748 -22.41 -21.87 12.26
N LEU A 749 -21.76 -22.61 11.36
CA LEU A 749 -20.30 -22.61 11.27
C LEU A 749 -19.81 -21.32 10.57
N PRO A 750 -18.56 -20.88 10.76
CA PRO A 750 -17.97 -19.85 9.92
C PRO A 750 -18.13 -20.19 8.44
N SER A 751 -18.59 -19.23 7.63
CA SER A 751 -18.61 -19.43 6.17
C SER A 751 -17.19 -19.31 5.64
N VAL A 752 -16.74 -20.34 4.93
CA VAL A 752 -15.46 -20.33 4.21
C VAL A 752 -15.77 -20.30 2.72
N THR A 753 -15.42 -19.20 2.08
CA THR A 753 -15.39 -19.11 0.62
C THR A 753 -14.12 -19.82 0.14
N VAL A 754 -14.27 -20.96 -0.53
CA VAL A 754 -13.13 -21.68 -1.13
C VAL A 754 -12.54 -20.88 -2.28
N LEU A 755 -11.21 -20.87 -2.39
CA LEU A 755 -10.47 -20.05 -3.34
C LEU A 755 -9.78 -20.90 -4.40
N ASP A 756 -8.98 -21.88 -3.99
CA ASP A 756 -8.33 -22.82 -4.91
C ASP A 756 -8.06 -24.19 -4.26
N ALA A 757 -7.70 -25.18 -5.05
CA ALA A 757 -7.38 -26.54 -4.59
C ALA A 757 -6.29 -27.20 -5.44
N ASN A 758 -5.64 -28.21 -4.84
CA ASN A 758 -4.77 -29.12 -5.58
C ASN A 758 -5.61 -30.15 -6.36
N GLU A 759 -4.96 -30.95 -7.22
CA GLU A 759 -5.66 -31.79 -8.22
C GLU A 759 -6.66 -32.80 -7.63
N ASP A 760 -6.39 -33.31 -6.42
CA ASP A 760 -7.19 -34.33 -5.76
C ASP A 760 -8.05 -33.80 -4.60
N LEU A 761 -8.10 -32.47 -4.41
CA LEU A 761 -8.80 -31.79 -3.31
C LEU A 761 -8.34 -32.21 -1.91
N SER A 762 -7.17 -32.86 -1.78
CA SER A 762 -6.57 -33.14 -0.47
C SER A 762 -6.05 -31.88 0.21
N MET A 763 -5.88 -30.78 -0.54
CA MET A 763 -5.62 -29.45 -0.01
C MET A 763 -6.55 -28.43 -0.67
N ILE A 764 -7.21 -27.62 0.15
CA ILE A 764 -8.13 -26.55 -0.29
C ILE A 764 -7.78 -25.27 0.47
N THR A 765 -7.68 -24.15 -0.25
CA THR A 765 -7.53 -22.83 0.36
C THR A 765 -8.87 -22.10 0.36
N GLY A 766 -9.04 -21.18 1.29
CA GLY A 766 -10.28 -20.43 1.46
C GLY A 766 -10.07 -19.13 2.22
N ARG A 767 -11.18 -18.41 2.40
CA ARG A 767 -11.25 -17.21 3.23
C ARG A 767 -12.57 -17.17 4.00
N ALA A 768 -12.50 -16.76 5.26
CA ALA A 768 -13.65 -16.51 6.11
C ALA A 768 -13.67 -15.05 6.57
N GLY A 769 -14.79 -14.61 7.14
CA GLY A 769 -14.95 -13.26 7.69
C GLY A 769 -15.42 -12.21 6.67
N SER A 770 -15.46 -10.95 7.11
CA SER A 770 -15.84 -9.80 6.27
C SER A 770 -15.35 -8.49 6.90
N PRO A 771 -15.26 -7.39 6.14
CA PRO A 771 -14.86 -6.09 6.69
C PRO A 771 -15.77 -5.61 7.83
N LEU A 772 -17.06 -5.99 7.81
CA LEU A 772 -18.05 -5.66 8.84
C LEU A 772 -18.00 -6.59 10.07
N ALA A 773 -17.24 -7.69 10.00
CA ALA A 773 -17.16 -8.73 11.02
C ALA A 773 -15.75 -8.88 11.63
N GLY A 774 -14.92 -7.83 11.57
CA GLY A 774 -13.58 -7.84 12.14
C GLY A 774 -12.46 -8.19 11.16
N GLY A 775 -12.73 -8.17 9.85
CA GLY A 775 -11.75 -8.45 8.81
C GLY A 775 -11.88 -9.86 8.22
N PHE A 776 -10.92 -10.23 7.39
CA PHE A 776 -10.85 -11.53 6.75
C PHE A 776 -9.81 -12.44 7.43
N VAL A 777 -10.04 -13.75 7.33
CA VAL A 777 -9.15 -14.79 7.84
C VAL A 777 -8.89 -15.79 6.72
N GLY A 778 -7.63 -16.02 6.38
CA GLY A 778 -7.23 -17.06 5.43
C GLY A 778 -7.46 -18.45 6.01
N ALA A 779 -7.86 -19.39 5.17
CA ALA A 779 -8.18 -20.76 5.56
C ALA A 779 -7.42 -21.76 4.69
N ILE A 780 -6.87 -22.81 5.31
CA ILE A 780 -6.20 -23.92 4.63
C ILE A 780 -6.75 -25.21 5.20
N TYR A 781 -7.30 -26.06 4.33
CA TYR A 781 -7.71 -27.41 4.64
C TYR A 781 -6.68 -28.41 4.14
N LEU A 782 -6.34 -29.39 4.97
CA LEU A 782 -5.55 -30.55 4.60
C LEU A 782 -6.33 -31.82 4.98
N GLU A 783 -6.57 -32.71 4.01
CA GLU A 783 -7.19 -34.00 4.30
C GLU A 783 -6.31 -34.79 5.27
N GLY A 784 -6.90 -35.26 6.38
CA GLY A 784 -6.19 -35.95 7.47
C GLY A 784 -5.81 -35.03 8.65
N ILE A 785 -5.75 -33.71 8.46
CA ILE A 785 -5.48 -32.73 9.53
C ILE A 785 -6.73 -31.88 9.83
N GLY A 786 -7.39 -31.33 8.81
CA GLY A 786 -8.54 -30.44 8.95
C GLY A 786 -8.24 -28.99 8.52
N TRP A 787 -9.12 -28.08 8.92
CA TRP A 787 -9.00 -26.65 8.63
C TRP A 787 -8.10 -25.96 9.65
N MET A 788 -7.15 -25.16 9.16
CA MET A 788 -6.32 -24.23 9.92
C MET A 788 -6.49 -22.83 9.36
N SER A 789 -6.32 -21.81 10.22
CA SER A 789 -6.18 -20.45 9.73
C SER A 789 -4.81 -20.26 9.05
N SER A 790 -4.67 -19.30 8.14
CA SER A 790 -3.36 -18.93 7.58
C SER A 790 -2.38 -18.53 8.69
N LYS A 791 -2.86 -17.81 9.71
CA LYS A 791 -2.08 -17.47 10.90
C LYS A 791 -1.50 -18.72 11.55
N GLU A 792 -2.34 -19.68 11.90
CA GLU A 792 -1.91 -20.95 12.52
C GLU A 792 -0.92 -21.71 11.64
N PHE A 793 -1.19 -21.78 10.32
CA PHE A 793 -0.35 -22.48 9.38
C PHE A 793 1.08 -21.92 9.33
N PHE A 794 1.21 -20.60 9.19
CA PHE A 794 2.51 -19.94 9.06
C PHE A 794 3.25 -19.80 10.39
N SER A 795 2.55 -19.47 11.48
CA SER A 795 3.14 -19.35 12.83
C SER A 795 3.77 -20.66 13.27
N LYS A 796 3.04 -21.79 13.20
CA LYS A 796 3.57 -23.10 13.56
C LYS A 796 4.78 -23.53 12.73
N GLN A 797 4.93 -23.00 11.51
CA GLN A 797 6.08 -23.29 10.64
C GLN A 797 7.26 -22.32 10.87
N GLY A 798 7.11 -21.32 11.74
CA GLY A 798 8.14 -20.31 12.03
C GLY A 798 8.33 -19.27 10.93
N VAL A 799 7.33 -19.06 10.07
CA VAL A 799 7.41 -18.09 8.96
C VAL A 799 7.27 -16.67 9.51
N SER A 800 8.41 -16.00 9.71
CA SER A 800 8.47 -14.68 10.37
C SER A 800 7.85 -13.58 9.50
N GLU A 801 7.95 -13.74 8.18
CA GLU A 801 7.40 -12.83 7.17
C GLU A 801 5.88 -12.72 7.21
N ALA A 802 5.21 -13.79 7.64
CA ALA A 802 3.77 -13.79 7.81
C ALA A 802 3.31 -13.03 9.08
N LYS A 803 4.21 -12.62 9.98
CA LYS A 803 3.84 -11.82 11.17
C LYS A 803 3.52 -10.37 10.81
N GLY A 804 4.35 -9.76 9.96
CA GLY A 804 4.14 -8.40 9.46
C GLY A 804 3.09 -8.35 8.34
N LEU A 805 3.08 -9.36 7.47
CA LEU A 805 2.29 -9.37 6.25
C LEU A 805 1.44 -10.64 6.12
N LEU A 806 0.54 -10.89 7.06
CA LEU A 806 -0.29 -12.10 7.04
C LEU A 806 -1.28 -12.11 5.87
N THR A 807 -1.21 -13.14 5.03
CA THR A 807 -2.21 -13.35 3.96
C THR A 807 -3.55 -13.86 4.49
N ASP A 808 -4.65 -13.31 3.96
CA ASP A 808 -6.02 -13.80 4.15
C ASP A 808 -6.64 -14.38 2.87
N ASN A 809 -5.89 -14.40 1.76
CA ASN A 809 -6.38 -14.69 0.43
C ASN A 809 -5.35 -15.48 -0.38
N ILE A 810 -5.28 -16.79 -0.13
CA ILE A 810 -4.43 -17.71 -0.92
C ILE A 810 -5.26 -18.19 -2.12
N PHE A 811 -5.08 -17.53 -3.25
CA PHE A 811 -5.96 -17.65 -4.42
C PHE A 811 -5.42 -18.56 -5.52
N GLY A 812 -4.14 -18.95 -5.47
CA GLY A 812 -3.53 -19.89 -6.40
C GLY A 812 -2.81 -21.00 -5.65
N LEU A 813 -2.99 -22.24 -6.10
CA LEU A 813 -2.39 -23.44 -5.55
C LEU A 813 -1.94 -24.37 -6.68
N SER A 814 -0.70 -24.87 -6.59
CA SER A 814 -0.15 -25.82 -7.57
C SER A 814 -0.84 -27.18 -7.51
N ALA A 815 -0.67 -27.96 -8.57
CA ALA A 815 -1.26 -29.28 -8.76
C ALA A 815 -1.03 -30.25 -7.59
N ASN A 816 0.18 -30.24 -7.04
CA ASN A 816 0.60 -31.08 -5.92
C ASN A 816 0.35 -30.42 -4.55
N GLY A 817 0.00 -29.13 -4.51
CA GLY A 817 -0.29 -28.35 -3.30
C GLY A 817 0.94 -27.78 -2.59
N SER A 818 2.12 -27.79 -3.21
CA SER A 818 3.36 -27.30 -2.58
C SER A 818 3.73 -25.86 -2.91
N GLU A 819 3.10 -25.23 -3.90
CA GLU A 819 3.38 -23.85 -4.27
C GLU A 819 2.08 -23.07 -4.30
N MET A 820 2.09 -21.85 -3.76
CA MET A 820 0.89 -21.04 -3.64
C MET A 820 1.15 -19.60 -4.06
N MET A 821 0.11 -18.96 -4.59
CA MET A 821 0.05 -17.52 -4.77
C MET A 821 -1.02 -16.95 -3.84
N ALA A 822 -0.63 -15.94 -3.10
CA ALA A 822 -1.42 -15.36 -2.03
C ALA A 822 -1.40 -13.83 -2.10
N GLY A 823 -2.28 -13.20 -1.33
CA GLY A 823 -2.35 -11.75 -1.20
C GLY A 823 -3.17 -11.35 0.01
N ILE A 824 -3.46 -10.06 0.13
CA ILE A 824 -4.34 -9.51 1.16
C ILE A 824 -5.57 -8.94 0.47
N ALA A 825 -6.76 -9.33 0.94
CA ALA A 825 -8.01 -8.92 0.34
C ALA A 825 -8.15 -7.39 0.29
N GLY A 826 -8.22 -6.85 -0.93
CA GLY A 826 -8.36 -5.41 -1.16
C GLY A 826 -7.04 -4.63 -1.31
N LEU A 827 -5.89 -5.29 -1.20
CA LEU A 827 -4.57 -4.69 -1.45
C LEU A 827 -3.96 -5.21 -2.77
N THR A 828 -3.31 -4.32 -3.52
CA THR A 828 -2.57 -4.66 -4.74
C THR A 828 -1.19 -5.22 -4.37
N LEU A 829 -1.18 -6.45 -3.87
CA LEU A 829 0.00 -7.15 -3.40
C LEU A 829 -0.13 -8.64 -3.69
N SER A 830 0.96 -9.26 -4.13
CA SER A 830 1.05 -10.70 -4.29
C SER A 830 2.19 -11.25 -3.47
N ILE A 831 2.03 -12.50 -3.04
CA ILE A 831 2.94 -13.19 -2.16
C ILE A 831 3.09 -14.59 -2.71
N GLU A 832 4.32 -14.97 -3.03
CA GLU A 832 4.64 -16.36 -3.33
C GLU A 832 4.86 -17.12 -2.03
N VAL A 833 4.30 -18.34 -1.97
CA VAL A 833 4.57 -19.29 -0.90
C VAL A 833 5.14 -20.57 -1.52
N ASP A 834 6.43 -20.82 -1.30
CA ASP A 834 7.06 -22.11 -1.61
C ASP A 834 6.98 -23.01 -0.36
N ALA A 835 6.05 -23.94 -0.38
CA ALA A 835 5.86 -24.97 0.62
C ALA A 835 6.25 -26.36 0.07
N ASN A 836 7.30 -26.47 -0.75
CA ASN A 836 7.83 -27.78 -1.16
C ASN A 836 8.25 -28.65 0.04
N LYS A 837 8.63 -27.99 1.14
CA LYS A 837 8.94 -28.62 2.41
C LYS A 837 8.26 -27.89 3.55
N ALA A 838 7.88 -28.64 4.58
CA ALA A 838 7.39 -28.11 5.85
C ALA A 838 7.83 -29.03 6.99
N PHE A 839 7.76 -28.51 8.21
CA PHE A 839 8.18 -29.21 9.41
C PHE A 839 7.03 -29.89 10.14
N VAL A 840 7.37 -31.01 10.78
CA VAL A 840 6.57 -31.61 11.85
C VAL A 840 7.46 -31.80 13.08
N CYS A 841 6.87 -31.64 14.26
CA CYS A 841 7.50 -31.93 15.53
C CYS A 841 7.08 -33.33 15.99
N ASP A 842 8.04 -34.27 16.09
CA ASP A 842 7.78 -35.60 16.63
C ASP A 842 8.65 -35.80 17.87
N ASN A 843 7.99 -35.89 19.04
CA ASN A 843 8.63 -36.05 20.34
C ASN A 843 9.73 -35.01 20.64
N GLY A 844 9.47 -33.74 20.28
CA GLY A 844 10.41 -32.63 20.51
C GLY A 844 11.58 -32.57 19.53
N THR A 845 11.52 -33.34 18.43
CA THR A 845 12.50 -33.29 17.34
C THR A 845 11.84 -32.81 16.05
N ASP A 846 12.49 -31.85 15.38
CA ASP A 846 12.06 -31.31 14.09
C ASP A 846 12.39 -32.26 12.93
N TYR A 847 11.40 -32.52 12.08
CA TYR A 847 11.55 -33.27 10.84
C TYR A 847 11.04 -32.44 9.65
N GLU A 848 11.94 -32.10 8.74
CA GLU A 848 11.60 -31.48 7.46
C GLU A 848 11.11 -32.54 6.46
N LEU A 849 9.89 -32.39 5.96
CA LEU A 849 9.22 -33.36 5.10
C LEU A 849 8.62 -32.70 3.86
N SER A 850 8.40 -33.47 2.79
CA SER A 850 7.71 -32.96 1.60
C SER A 850 6.23 -32.67 1.91
N PHE A 851 5.80 -31.44 1.67
CA PHE A 851 4.44 -31.00 1.91
C PHE A 851 3.59 -31.09 0.63
N PRO A 852 2.27 -31.38 0.71
CA PRO A 852 1.51 -31.69 1.94
C PRO A 852 1.56 -33.18 2.35
N LYS A 853 1.75 -34.10 1.41
CA LYS A 853 1.43 -35.53 1.62
C LYS A 853 2.29 -36.25 2.69
N GLN A 854 3.59 -35.97 2.79
CA GLN A 854 4.42 -36.63 3.81
C GLN A 854 4.19 -36.04 5.19
N VAL A 855 3.97 -34.73 5.26
CA VAL A 855 3.62 -34.00 6.49
C VAL A 855 2.32 -34.55 7.07
N VAL A 856 1.25 -34.60 6.28
CA VAL A 856 -0.05 -35.19 6.67
C VAL A 856 0.14 -36.60 7.22
N LYS A 857 0.88 -37.46 6.51
CA LYS A 857 1.13 -38.84 6.94
C LYS A 857 1.93 -38.94 8.25
N ALA A 858 2.79 -37.97 8.55
CA ALA A 858 3.51 -37.92 9.82
C ALA A 858 2.58 -37.46 10.95
N VAL A 859 1.73 -36.47 10.70
CA VAL A 859 0.72 -36.00 11.66
C VAL A 859 -0.29 -37.09 12.00
N GLU A 860 -0.77 -37.85 11.00
CA GLU A 860 -1.63 -39.03 11.22
C GLU A 860 -0.98 -40.12 12.10
N LYS A 861 0.36 -40.13 12.20
CA LYS A 861 1.10 -41.06 13.07
C LYS A 861 1.40 -40.50 14.46
N GLY A 862 0.97 -39.27 14.75
CA GLY A 862 1.11 -38.63 16.05
C GLY A 862 2.16 -37.53 16.14
N ALA A 863 2.77 -37.12 15.03
CA ALA A 863 3.58 -35.89 15.00
C ALA A 863 2.66 -34.65 15.04
N GLU A 864 3.20 -33.52 15.52
CA GLU A 864 2.50 -32.23 15.51
C GLU A 864 2.91 -31.42 14.26
N PHE A 865 1.96 -30.74 13.62
CA PHE A 865 2.24 -29.90 12.46
C PHE A 865 2.98 -28.63 12.91
N GLY A 866 4.18 -28.39 12.37
CA GLY A 866 5.01 -27.25 12.76
C GLY A 866 6.42 -27.63 13.20
N ARG A 867 7.23 -26.60 13.45
CA ARG A 867 8.51 -26.73 14.16
C ARG A 867 8.24 -26.84 15.65
N CYS A 868 9.00 -27.65 16.37
CA CYS A 868 8.87 -27.86 17.81
C CYS A 868 8.95 -26.56 18.61
N ALA A 869 9.73 -25.58 18.17
CA ALA A 869 9.84 -24.27 18.82
C ALA A 869 8.56 -23.43 18.68
N HIS A 870 7.72 -23.69 17.67
CA HIS A 870 6.60 -22.85 17.25
C HIS A 870 5.23 -23.53 17.39
N ILE A 871 5.16 -24.75 17.92
CA ILE A 871 3.89 -25.49 18.09
C ILE A 871 2.85 -24.71 18.92
N ALA A 872 3.32 -23.86 19.84
CA ALA A 872 2.49 -23.10 20.76
C ALA A 872 2.19 -21.65 20.31
N ASP A 873 2.66 -21.25 19.12
CA ASP A 873 2.53 -19.87 18.60
C ASP A 873 1.13 -19.52 18.07
#